data_AF-A0AAV7DHW0-F1
#
_entry.id   AF-A0AAV7DHW0-F1
#
_cell.length_a   1.000
_cell.length_b   1.000
_cell.length_c   1.000
_cell.angle_alpha   90.00
_cell.angle_beta   90.00
_cell.angle_gamma   90.00
#
_symmetry.space_group_name_H-M   'P 1'
#
loop_
_entity.id
_entity.type
_entity.pdbx_description
1 polymer ?
#
loop_
_entity_poly.entity_id
_entity_poly.type
_entity_poly.pdbx_seq_one_letter_code
_entity_poly.pdbx_strand_id
1 'polypeptide(L)'
;MLLLAVPVLLLSVTGFAEGATVFDGSCNFENSTCAYKSAYGFLPWIVNTEGHYVSVDTTRGNHGQKAVLLSPDLQPDDWSCLRLVYQITGLEFSQNPSILNVIVRPEGESFDHLLWSSQEQSDGWLIASVDLRSSSKKYKTILEGILGADEKSSIAIYELKVTTGYCIECDFEENHLCGYMNSWNPNVNWFVGGGNIRNSQAIMPKDHTLGSEYGHYMYVDSVYAKQFQEVAHLVSPLIVTPISGCLSFYYRIHRESSNIFMVYTRDLHGSYEEIWKMNDVRQGEWNLAEVDLNALFPVEIVFEVAFNGIQAGYVAIDDISFSAEYCSEEKGPLFNAQEAGCDFESDLCKFHQDDKDGFGWSRVTVKPNIYRMGDHTTGLGYFMLANTRLSSQSGYVGRLYGPSLPGNMQYCLRFFYTLYGFSKISDSLAVYIFEENQVVQEKIWSVKESPKGAWLQAEININKPMTCKVAFVSWCKSFWDCGLAALDDVSVSIGNCQIADKLPPIPGKCTFEKDDCGFQQEWQRRGFWHRIRGATPTSYTGPRGDHTSGVGYYMYIEATNMVFGQKSRLISRPLRAIYGKQCLTFFYHMYGAGTGLLNVYLREESRRHKESLLWSRRGEQSISWLRAQIEYESERQHE
;
A
#
# COMPACT_ATOMS: atom_id res chain seq x y z
N MET A 1 -81.87 -0.02 34.32
CA MET A 1 -80.90 -0.90 35.02
C MET A 1 -79.88 -1.36 33.99
N LEU A 2 -78.62 -1.01 34.25
CA LEU A 2 -77.37 -1.26 33.52
C LEU A 2 -77.16 -0.70 32.09
N LEU A 3 -76.23 0.26 32.06
CA LEU A 3 -75.45 0.71 30.91
C LEU A 3 -74.46 -0.37 30.45
N LEU A 4 -74.25 -0.49 29.14
CA LEU A 4 -73.09 -1.17 28.54
C LEU A 4 -72.15 -0.10 27.99
N ALA A 5 -70.94 -0.03 28.55
CA ALA A 5 -69.87 0.87 28.14
C ALA A 5 -69.14 0.29 26.92
N VAL A 6 -68.97 1.12 25.89
CA VAL A 6 -68.10 0.87 24.72
C VAL A 6 -66.84 1.72 24.91
N PRO A 7 -65.61 1.15 24.93
CA PRO A 7 -64.41 1.96 25.00
C PRO A 7 -64.03 2.44 23.59
N VAL A 8 -63.97 3.76 23.42
CA VAL A 8 -63.36 4.43 22.28
C VAL A 8 -61.85 4.47 22.53
N LEU A 9 -61.06 3.78 21.70
CA LEU A 9 -59.60 3.88 21.70
C LEU A 9 -59.19 5.06 20.81
N LEU A 10 -58.71 6.13 21.45
CA LEU A 10 -57.95 7.21 20.79
C LEU A 10 -56.53 6.70 20.51
N LEU A 11 -56.20 6.50 19.24
CA LEU A 11 -54.83 6.32 18.77
C LEU A 11 -54.18 7.70 18.59
N SER A 12 -53.32 8.10 19.52
CA SER A 12 -52.39 9.21 19.34
C SER A 12 -51.23 8.74 18.45
N VAL A 13 -51.14 9.29 17.24
CA VAL A 13 -49.98 9.12 16.36
C VAL A 13 -48.88 10.04 16.87
N THR A 14 -47.91 9.49 17.60
CA THR A 14 -46.61 10.13 17.82
C THR A 14 -45.67 9.63 16.74
N GLY A 15 -45.29 10.51 15.81
CA GLY A 15 -44.25 10.24 14.82
C GLY A 15 -42.92 9.99 15.53
N PHE A 16 -42.33 8.82 15.29
CA PHE A 16 -40.93 8.58 15.59
C PHE A 16 -40.12 9.26 14.49
N ALA A 17 -39.31 10.24 14.87
CA ALA A 17 -38.14 10.62 14.09
C ALA A 17 -37.17 9.42 14.12
N GLU A 18 -36.80 8.90 12.96
CA GLU A 18 -35.70 7.94 12.83
C GLU A 18 -34.42 8.65 13.28
N GLY A 19 -34.01 8.36 14.52
CA GLY A 19 -32.68 8.69 15.00
C GLY A 19 -31.68 7.82 14.27
N ALA A 20 -30.76 8.44 13.54
CA ALA A 20 -29.59 7.77 12.98
C ALA A 20 -28.95 6.88 14.05
N THR A 21 -28.90 5.58 13.81
CA THR A 21 -28.24 4.61 14.68
C THR A 21 -26.75 4.95 14.70
N VAL A 22 -26.26 5.54 15.79
CA VAL A 22 -24.83 5.81 15.98
C VAL A 22 -24.10 4.48 15.97
N PHE A 23 -23.35 4.24 14.90
CA PHE A 23 -22.54 3.04 14.74
C PHE A 23 -21.49 2.98 15.85
N ASP A 24 -21.23 1.78 16.39
CA ASP A 24 -20.14 1.56 17.34
C ASP A 24 -18.84 2.04 16.68
N GLY A 25 -18.23 3.11 17.21
CA GLY A 25 -17.01 3.72 16.67
C GLY A 25 -17.12 5.19 16.24
N SER A 26 -18.32 5.73 16.00
CA SER A 26 -18.50 7.16 15.72
C SER A 26 -18.40 8.01 17.00
N CYS A 27 -17.82 9.20 16.91
CA CYS A 27 -17.73 10.16 18.01
C CYS A 27 -17.55 11.61 17.52
N ASN A 28 -18.37 12.52 18.01
CA ASN A 28 -18.34 13.96 17.71
C ASN A 28 -17.68 14.81 18.82
N PHE A 29 -17.13 14.16 19.85
CA PHE A 29 -16.40 14.77 20.96
C PHE A 29 -17.07 15.96 21.68
N GLU A 30 -18.40 16.08 21.64
CA GLU A 30 -19.11 17.24 22.19
C GLU A 30 -18.78 17.50 23.67
N ASN A 31 -18.95 16.47 24.51
CA ASN A 31 -18.77 16.56 25.96
C ASN A 31 -17.91 15.42 26.55
N SER A 32 -17.50 14.44 25.75
CA SER A 32 -16.74 13.28 26.21
C SER A 32 -15.98 12.63 25.07
N THR A 33 -15.12 11.66 25.37
CA THR A 33 -14.49 10.80 24.34
C THR A 33 -15.41 9.67 23.86
N CYS A 34 -16.72 9.76 24.08
CA CYS A 34 -17.67 8.68 23.79
C CYS A 34 -17.21 7.35 24.44
N ALA A 35 -17.07 6.28 23.65
CA ALA A 35 -16.51 5.01 24.09
C ALA A 35 -14.97 4.92 23.96
N TYR A 36 -14.31 5.93 23.40
CA TYR A 36 -12.87 5.95 23.23
C TYR A 36 -12.13 6.17 24.56
N LYS A 37 -10.98 5.51 24.72
CA LYS A 37 -10.17 5.58 25.94
C LYS A 37 -8.72 5.89 25.61
N SER A 38 -8.15 6.88 26.30
CA SER A 38 -6.71 7.12 26.25
C SER A 38 -5.96 5.93 26.86
N ALA A 39 -4.97 5.40 26.14
CA ALA A 39 -4.21 4.24 26.61
C ALA A 39 -3.28 4.63 27.77
N TYR A 40 -3.21 3.75 28.79
CA TYR A 40 -2.33 3.95 29.93
C TYR A 40 -0.86 3.88 29.52
N GLY A 41 -0.02 4.78 30.06
CA GLY A 41 1.41 4.87 29.74
C GLY A 41 1.74 5.78 28.55
N PHE A 42 0.73 6.38 27.91
CA PHE A 42 0.88 7.38 26.85
C PHE A 42 0.32 8.74 27.29
N LEU A 43 0.58 9.78 26.49
CA LEU A 43 -0.05 11.08 26.71
C LEU A 43 -1.58 10.96 26.56
N PRO A 44 -2.36 11.60 27.45
CA PRO A 44 -3.81 11.55 27.37
C PRO A 44 -4.32 12.48 26.26
N TRP A 45 -5.32 12.03 25.52
CA TRP A 45 -6.14 12.88 24.67
C TRP A 45 -7.12 13.67 25.54
N ILE A 46 -7.19 14.98 25.34
CA ILE A 46 -7.98 15.89 26.17
C ILE A 46 -9.16 16.39 25.37
N VAL A 47 -10.35 16.29 25.95
CA VAL A 47 -11.58 16.85 25.38
C VAL A 47 -11.59 18.36 25.64
N ASN A 48 -11.67 19.14 24.57
CA ASN A 48 -12.02 20.55 24.62
C ASN A 48 -13.54 20.69 24.47
N THR A 49 -14.23 20.96 25.57
CA THR A 49 -15.70 21.08 25.60
C THR A 49 -16.23 22.37 24.98
N GLU A 50 -15.40 23.42 24.86
CA GLU A 50 -15.82 24.67 24.19
C GLU A 50 -15.71 24.55 22.67
N GLY A 51 -14.69 23.84 22.19
CA GLY A 51 -14.46 23.61 20.77
C GLY A 51 -15.03 22.31 20.20
N HIS A 52 -15.54 21.42 21.06
CA HIS A 52 -16.05 20.08 20.71
C HIS A 52 -15.05 19.23 19.91
N TYR A 53 -13.81 19.13 20.41
CA TYR A 53 -12.78 18.28 19.80
C TYR A 53 -11.89 17.65 20.86
N VAL A 54 -11.13 16.62 20.49
CA VAL A 54 -10.05 16.09 21.33
C VAL A 54 -8.69 16.54 20.80
N SER A 55 -7.75 16.85 21.67
CA SER A 55 -6.40 17.24 21.25
C SER A 55 -5.30 16.72 22.17
N VAL A 56 -4.09 16.74 21.60
CA VAL A 56 -2.81 16.57 22.30
C VAL A 56 -1.87 17.67 21.81
N ASP A 57 -1.09 18.25 22.73
CA ASP A 57 -0.15 19.34 22.43
C ASP A 57 1.17 19.19 23.22
N THR A 58 2.16 19.98 22.80
CA THR A 58 3.50 20.03 23.42
C THR A 58 3.55 20.76 24.76
N THR A 59 2.49 21.42 25.20
CA THR A 59 2.47 22.01 26.55
C THR A 59 2.41 20.93 27.64
N ARG A 60 1.97 19.72 27.25
CA ARG A 60 1.77 18.58 28.17
C ARG A 60 2.68 17.40 27.90
N GLY A 61 3.48 17.46 26.83
CA GLY A 61 4.34 16.38 26.41
C GLY A 61 5.65 16.88 25.80
N ASN A 62 6.69 16.09 25.96
CA ASN A 62 7.97 16.35 25.30
C ASN A 62 7.96 15.84 23.86
N HIS A 63 8.82 16.40 23.00
CA HIS A 63 8.99 15.99 21.61
C HIS A 63 9.15 14.47 21.46
N GLY A 64 8.47 13.88 20.47
CA GLY A 64 8.51 12.44 20.19
C GLY A 64 7.68 11.57 21.14
N GLN A 65 7.00 12.15 22.14
CA GLN A 65 6.03 11.41 22.94
C GLN A 65 4.75 11.11 22.13
N LYS A 66 4.13 9.99 22.50
CA LYS A 66 2.96 9.44 21.81
C LYS A 66 1.71 9.61 22.68
N ALA A 67 0.61 9.98 22.04
CA ALA A 67 -0.74 9.88 22.59
C ALA A 67 -1.50 8.81 21.83
N VAL A 68 -2.22 7.95 22.54
CA VAL A 68 -2.91 6.80 21.94
C VAL A 68 -4.35 6.78 22.40
N LEU A 69 -5.29 6.89 21.45
CA LEU A 69 -6.73 6.81 21.70
C LEU A 69 -7.26 5.49 21.13
N LEU A 70 -7.84 4.67 21.99
CA LEU A 70 -8.35 3.34 21.64
C LEU A 70 -9.86 3.37 21.45
N SER A 71 -10.34 2.82 20.34
CA SER A 71 -11.77 2.61 20.10
C SER A 71 -12.37 1.52 21.01
N PRO A 72 -13.70 1.46 21.14
CA PRO A 72 -14.38 0.23 21.55
C PRO A 72 -14.03 -0.94 20.61
N ASP A 73 -14.37 -2.17 21.03
CA ASP A 73 -14.25 -3.34 20.15
C ASP A 73 -15.26 -3.23 19.01
N LEU A 74 -14.75 -3.21 17.78
CA LEU A 74 -15.51 -3.12 16.54
C LEU A 74 -15.59 -4.50 15.90
N GLN A 75 -16.75 -4.83 15.33
CA GLN A 75 -16.97 -6.06 14.59
C GLN A 75 -17.89 -5.77 13.39
N PRO A 76 -17.37 -5.16 12.32
CA PRO A 76 -18.18 -4.95 11.14
C PRO A 76 -18.29 -6.27 10.37
N ASP A 77 -19.53 -6.71 10.16
CA ASP A 77 -19.83 -7.88 9.34
C ASP A 77 -19.54 -7.60 7.84
N ASP A 78 -19.60 -6.32 7.44
CA ASP A 78 -19.34 -5.81 6.09
C ASP A 78 -18.21 -4.77 6.07
N TRP A 79 -17.92 -4.20 4.89
CA TRP A 79 -16.98 -3.08 4.79
C TRP A 79 -17.52 -1.86 5.53
N SER A 80 -16.61 -1.04 6.05
CA SER A 80 -16.97 0.22 6.70
C SER A 80 -15.99 1.33 6.33
N CYS A 81 -16.47 2.55 6.21
CA CYS A 81 -15.65 3.72 6.03
C CYS A 81 -15.48 4.50 7.34
N LEU A 82 -14.23 4.73 7.74
CA LEU A 82 -13.90 5.68 8.80
C LEU A 82 -13.52 7.03 8.18
N ARG A 83 -14.35 8.04 8.41
CA ARG A 83 -14.05 9.44 8.10
C ARG A 83 -13.59 10.14 9.38
N LEU A 84 -12.42 10.76 9.34
CA LEU A 84 -11.90 11.56 10.45
C LEU A 84 -11.66 13.01 10.01
N VAL A 85 -12.16 13.95 10.82
CA VAL A 85 -11.89 15.37 10.67
C VAL A 85 -10.81 15.76 11.68
N TYR A 86 -9.65 16.17 11.19
CA TYR A 86 -8.45 16.36 12.00
C TYR A 86 -7.72 17.66 11.66
N GLN A 87 -6.84 18.07 12.56
CA GLN A 87 -5.96 19.21 12.36
C GLN A 87 -4.59 18.89 12.96
N ILE A 88 -3.54 19.17 12.19
CA ILE A 88 -2.15 19.13 12.66
C ILE A 88 -1.60 20.54 12.54
N THR A 89 -1.22 21.14 13.66
CA THR A 89 -0.58 22.46 13.68
C THR A 89 0.89 22.32 14.09
N GLY A 90 1.74 23.15 13.47
CA GLY A 90 3.19 23.15 13.67
C GLY A 90 3.84 24.27 12.88
N LEU A 91 5.18 24.30 12.84
CA LEU A 91 5.92 25.23 11.99
C LEU A 91 6.02 24.63 10.58
N GLU A 92 5.65 25.43 9.56
CA GLU A 92 5.59 25.03 8.13
C GLU A 92 6.89 24.40 7.56
N PHE A 93 8.03 24.57 8.25
CA PHE A 93 9.35 24.05 7.82
C PHE A 93 10.02 23.15 8.85
N SER A 94 9.27 22.55 9.76
CA SER A 94 9.85 21.65 10.75
C SER A 94 10.46 20.41 10.09
N GLN A 95 11.67 20.06 10.49
CA GLN A 95 12.31 18.82 10.05
C GLN A 95 11.65 17.56 10.64
N ASN A 96 10.86 17.72 11.72
CA ASN A 96 10.15 16.64 12.40
C ASN A 96 8.72 17.09 12.73
N PRO A 97 7.81 17.11 11.74
CA PRO A 97 6.42 17.47 11.97
C PRO A 97 5.71 16.45 12.87
N SER A 98 4.62 16.89 13.50
CA SER A 98 3.68 15.99 14.19
C SER A 98 3.03 15.03 13.20
N ILE A 99 2.74 13.82 13.65
CA ILE A 99 2.16 12.76 12.82
C ILE A 99 0.90 12.24 13.48
N LEU A 100 -0.17 12.08 12.69
CA LEU A 100 -1.37 11.36 13.10
C LEU A 100 -1.48 10.06 12.31
N ASN A 101 -1.58 8.95 13.04
CA ASN A 101 -1.69 7.60 12.50
C ASN A 101 -3.05 6.98 12.85
N VAL A 102 -3.66 6.33 11.87
CA VAL A 102 -4.82 5.45 12.03
C VAL A 102 -4.34 4.01 11.88
N ILE A 103 -4.46 3.25 12.95
CA ILE A 103 -3.93 1.89 13.07
C ILE A 103 -5.09 0.94 13.40
N VAL A 104 -5.10 -0.24 12.80
CA VAL A 104 -6.03 -1.32 13.18
C VAL A 104 -5.30 -2.37 13.99
N ARG A 105 -5.96 -2.82 15.06
CA ARG A 105 -5.52 -3.91 15.93
C ARG A 105 -6.52 -5.07 15.84
N PRO A 106 -6.27 -6.07 14.99
CA PRO A 106 -7.08 -7.27 14.95
C PRO A 106 -6.92 -8.11 16.23
N GLU A 107 -8.02 -8.73 16.65
CA GLU A 107 -8.02 -9.73 17.69
C GLU A 107 -7.30 -11.01 17.19
N GLY A 108 -6.41 -11.56 18.02
CA GLY A 108 -5.68 -12.79 17.69
C GLY A 108 -4.52 -12.62 16.71
N GLU A 109 -4.08 -11.39 16.42
CA GLU A 109 -2.83 -11.11 15.70
C GLU A 109 -1.78 -10.49 16.63
N SER A 110 -0.48 -10.69 16.32
CA SER A 110 0.62 -10.19 17.17
C SER A 110 0.97 -8.73 16.89
N PHE A 111 0.62 -8.24 15.70
CA PHE A 111 1.00 -6.92 15.19
C PHE A 111 -0.21 -5.98 15.07
N ASP A 112 0.08 -4.68 15.11
CA ASP A 112 -0.88 -3.63 14.77
C ASP A 112 -0.55 -3.14 13.36
N HIS A 113 -1.57 -2.88 12.52
CA HIS A 113 -1.39 -2.51 11.12
C HIS A 113 -1.72 -1.04 10.90
N LEU A 114 -0.76 -0.28 10.37
CA LEU A 114 -0.96 1.12 10.01
C LEU A 114 -1.80 1.18 8.71
N LEU A 115 -2.98 1.78 8.79
CA LEU A 115 -3.88 1.95 7.64
C LEU A 115 -3.65 3.28 6.94
N TRP A 116 -3.43 4.34 7.71
CA TRP A 116 -3.26 5.69 7.20
C TRP A 116 -2.36 6.51 8.13
N SER A 117 -1.60 7.43 7.56
CA SER A 117 -0.70 8.35 8.28
C SER A 117 -0.69 9.68 7.55
N SER A 118 -0.76 10.78 8.30
CA SER A 118 -0.55 12.12 7.76
C SER A 118 0.37 12.96 8.64
N GLN A 119 1.14 13.80 7.95
CA GLN A 119 1.98 14.86 8.51
C GLN A 119 1.61 16.22 7.91
N GLU A 120 0.50 16.28 7.17
CA GLU A 120 0.04 17.50 6.49
C GLU A 120 -0.43 18.52 7.52
N GLN A 121 0.29 19.63 7.59
CA GLN A 121 -0.02 20.73 8.50
C GLN A 121 -1.05 21.64 7.86
N SER A 122 -2.02 22.10 8.66
CA SER A 122 -3.05 23.02 8.21
C SER A 122 -3.60 23.85 9.37
N ASP A 123 -3.82 25.13 9.11
CA ASP A 123 -4.56 26.03 10.01
C ASP A 123 -6.08 25.76 9.99
N GLY A 124 -6.55 24.95 9.03
CA GLY A 124 -7.94 24.48 8.93
C GLY A 124 -8.10 23.00 9.25
N TRP A 125 -9.36 22.57 9.36
CA TRP A 125 -9.71 21.16 9.48
C TRP A 125 -9.53 20.44 8.14
N LEU A 126 -8.82 19.32 8.17
CA LEU A 126 -8.66 18.38 7.07
C LEU A 126 -9.56 17.17 7.29
N ILE A 127 -9.91 16.48 6.21
CA ILE A 127 -10.65 15.22 6.25
C ILE A 127 -9.81 14.10 5.66
N ALA A 128 -9.86 12.94 6.29
CA ALA A 128 -9.34 11.71 5.73
C ALA A 128 -10.41 10.63 5.80
N SER A 129 -10.48 9.81 4.76
CA SER A 129 -11.33 8.63 4.68
C SER A 129 -10.45 7.38 4.62
N VAL A 130 -10.76 6.39 5.44
CA VAL A 130 -9.98 5.15 5.56
C VAL A 130 -10.94 3.97 5.50
N ASP A 131 -10.78 3.14 4.48
CA ASP A 131 -11.54 1.90 4.34
C ASP A 131 -11.13 0.89 5.43
N LEU A 132 -12.12 0.41 6.17
CA LEU A 132 -12.01 -0.66 7.14
C LEU A 132 -12.53 -1.95 6.50
N ARG A 133 -11.61 -2.88 6.25
CA ARG A 133 -11.92 -4.16 5.62
C ARG A 133 -12.85 -5.00 6.50
N SER A 134 -13.80 -5.69 5.87
CA SER A 134 -14.63 -6.68 6.56
C SER A 134 -13.78 -7.77 7.22
N SER A 135 -14.13 -8.12 8.46
CA SER A 135 -13.39 -9.08 9.27
C SER A 135 -14.33 -9.89 10.14
N SER A 136 -14.17 -11.22 10.11
CA SER A 136 -14.88 -12.12 11.04
C SER A 136 -14.40 -11.99 12.50
N LYS A 137 -13.24 -11.38 12.71
CA LYS A 137 -12.67 -11.14 14.04
C LYS A 137 -12.90 -9.70 14.46
N LYS A 138 -13.11 -9.51 15.77
CA LYS A 138 -13.16 -8.17 16.36
C LYS A 138 -11.82 -7.46 16.18
N TYR A 139 -11.86 -6.14 16.14
CA TYR A 139 -10.67 -5.32 16.12
C TYR A 139 -10.89 -4.01 16.88
N LYS A 140 -9.81 -3.31 17.18
CA LYS A 140 -9.85 -1.92 17.66
C LYS A 140 -9.16 -1.02 16.64
N THR A 141 -9.73 0.16 16.41
CA THR A 141 -9.04 1.26 15.75
C THR A 141 -8.27 2.05 16.81
N ILE A 142 -7.04 2.43 16.47
CA ILE A 142 -6.11 3.15 17.32
C ILE A 142 -5.72 4.43 16.60
N LEU A 143 -5.95 5.56 17.26
CA LEU A 143 -5.49 6.86 16.80
C LEU A 143 -4.23 7.21 17.59
N GLU A 144 -3.09 7.16 16.92
CA GLU A 144 -1.78 7.47 17.50
C GLU A 144 -1.32 8.85 17.02
N GLY A 145 -1.23 9.80 17.95
CA GLY A 145 -0.64 11.12 17.72
C GLY A 145 0.80 11.15 18.23
N ILE A 146 1.75 11.46 17.35
CA ILE A 146 3.16 11.64 17.68
C ILE A 146 3.48 13.13 17.60
N LEU A 147 3.86 13.74 18.72
CA LEU A 147 4.18 15.16 18.75
C LEU A 147 5.55 15.44 18.11
N GLY A 148 5.58 16.40 17.20
CA GLY A 148 6.78 16.87 16.52
C GLY A 148 7.76 17.62 17.42
N ALA A 149 8.85 18.06 16.82
CA ALA A 149 9.91 18.80 17.53
C ALA A 149 9.56 20.28 17.81
N ASP A 150 8.42 20.77 17.33
CA ASP A 150 8.05 22.18 17.46
C ASP A 150 7.47 22.49 18.84
N GLU A 151 7.86 23.63 19.42
CA GLU A 151 7.40 24.06 20.76
C GLU A 151 5.88 24.27 20.86
N LYS A 152 5.19 24.49 19.72
CA LYS A 152 3.74 24.73 19.64
C LYS A 152 3.04 23.77 18.67
N SER A 153 3.45 22.52 18.63
CA SER A 153 2.73 21.54 17.82
C SER A 153 1.51 21.00 18.57
N SER A 154 0.40 20.87 17.85
CA SER A 154 -0.81 20.22 18.37
C SER A 154 -1.44 19.33 17.30
N ILE A 155 -2.10 18.28 17.76
CA ILE A 155 -2.93 17.41 16.94
C ILE A 155 -4.31 17.45 17.56
N ALA A 156 -5.32 17.77 16.76
CA ALA A 156 -6.71 17.80 17.16
C ALA A 156 -7.57 16.92 16.24
N ILE A 157 -8.61 16.31 16.80
CA ILE A 157 -9.60 15.51 16.08
C ILE A 157 -10.97 16.03 16.50
N TYR A 158 -11.71 16.52 15.51
CA TYR A 158 -13.03 17.12 15.69
C TYR A 158 -14.15 16.07 15.63
N GLU A 159 -14.07 15.16 14.67
CA GLU A 159 -15.11 14.15 14.46
C GLU A 159 -14.50 12.85 13.94
N LEU A 160 -15.07 11.74 14.41
CA LEU A 160 -14.89 10.40 13.86
C LEU A 160 -16.25 9.89 13.45
N LYS A 161 -16.41 9.55 12.18
CA LYS A 161 -17.66 8.99 11.66
C LYS A 161 -17.36 7.66 10.99
N VAL A 162 -17.95 6.60 11.51
CA VAL A 162 -17.93 5.27 10.92
C VAL A 162 -19.27 5.01 10.23
N THR A 163 -19.20 4.69 8.94
CA THR A 163 -20.35 4.36 8.09
C THR A 163 -20.15 2.99 7.48
N THR A 164 -21.24 2.28 7.17
CA THR A 164 -21.18 1.02 6.42
C THR A 164 -20.93 1.30 4.95
N GLY A 165 -20.24 0.39 4.25
CA GLY A 165 -19.90 0.54 2.83
C GLY A 165 -18.46 1.02 2.62
N TYR A 166 -18.14 1.35 1.37
CA TYR A 166 -16.81 1.81 0.96
C TYR A 166 -16.69 3.33 1.09
N CYS A 167 -15.48 3.84 1.34
CA CYS A 167 -15.27 5.27 1.53
C CYS A 167 -15.55 6.13 0.30
N ILE A 168 -15.56 5.54 -0.89
CA ILE A 168 -15.87 6.20 -2.15
C ILE A 168 -17.37 6.41 -2.38
N GLU A 169 -18.23 5.73 -1.62
CA GLU A 169 -19.67 5.91 -1.71
C GLU A 169 -20.09 7.26 -1.15
N CYS A 170 -20.97 7.96 -1.87
CA CYS A 170 -21.44 9.28 -1.48
C CYS A 170 -22.75 9.68 -2.16
N ASP A 171 -23.72 10.06 -1.33
CA ASP A 171 -24.97 10.73 -1.67
C ASP A 171 -24.91 12.25 -1.48
N PHE A 172 -23.73 12.79 -1.12
CA PHE A 172 -23.43 14.20 -0.84
C PHE A 172 -24.25 14.87 0.27
N GLU A 173 -25.06 14.14 1.03
CA GLU A 173 -25.88 14.71 2.11
C GLU A 173 -25.08 15.02 3.37
N GLU A 174 -23.86 14.49 3.47
CA GLU A 174 -22.95 14.80 4.57
C GLU A 174 -22.29 16.18 4.40
N ASN A 175 -22.15 16.94 5.51
CA ASN A 175 -21.53 18.27 5.52
C ASN A 175 -20.14 18.35 4.86
N HIS A 176 -19.39 17.24 4.89
CA HIS A 176 -18.05 17.14 4.33
C HIS A 176 -18.00 16.42 2.97
N LEU A 177 -19.16 16.27 2.31
CA LEU A 177 -19.29 15.68 0.97
C LEU A 177 -18.59 14.32 0.86
N CYS A 178 -18.68 13.51 1.93
CA CYS A 178 -18.05 12.20 2.07
C CYS A 178 -16.50 12.17 1.90
N GLY A 179 -15.86 13.34 1.91
CA GLY A 179 -14.43 13.51 1.61
C GLY A 179 -14.10 13.80 0.15
N TYR A 180 -15.10 13.97 -0.72
CA TYR A 180 -14.88 14.44 -2.08
C TYR A 180 -14.41 15.90 -2.08
N MET A 181 -13.38 16.18 -2.88
CA MET A 181 -12.75 17.48 -2.93
C MET A 181 -12.78 18.05 -4.35
N ASN A 182 -13.22 19.31 -4.47
CA ASN A 182 -13.08 20.06 -5.71
C ASN A 182 -11.63 20.53 -5.87
N SER A 183 -10.98 20.19 -6.98
CA SER A 183 -9.66 20.76 -7.32
C SER A 183 -9.85 22.19 -7.79
N TRP A 184 -9.52 23.14 -6.91
CA TRP A 184 -9.81 24.55 -7.18
C TRP A 184 -9.15 25.05 -8.47
N ASN A 185 -9.98 25.58 -9.36
CA ASN A 185 -9.58 26.22 -10.59
C ASN A 185 -10.14 27.66 -10.59
N PRO A 186 -9.36 28.69 -10.97
CA PRO A 186 -9.85 30.07 -11.03
C PRO A 186 -11.12 30.30 -11.89
N ASN A 187 -11.46 29.34 -12.75
CA ASN A 187 -12.56 29.46 -13.70
C ASN A 187 -13.74 28.53 -13.37
N VAL A 188 -13.64 27.24 -13.72
CA VAL A 188 -14.73 26.26 -13.62
C VAL A 188 -14.48 25.33 -12.44
N ASN A 189 -15.45 25.20 -11.53
CA ASN A 189 -15.37 24.35 -10.35
C ASN A 189 -16.65 23.54 -10.17
N TRP A 190 -16.54 22.44 -9.44
CA TRP A 190 -17.69 21.74 -8.91
C TRP A 190 -18.28 22.49 -7.72
N PHE A 191 -19.61 22.58 -7.68
CA PHE A 191 -20.38 23.25 -6.66
C PHE A 191 -21.44 22.31 -6.10
N VAL A 192 -21.84 22.53 -4.85
CA VAL A 192 -22.97 21.83 -4.24
C VAL A 192 -24.28 22.47 -4.73
N GLY A 193 -25.15 21.65 -5.32
CA GLY A 193 -26.50 22.00 -5.74
C GLY A 193 -27.54 21.54 -4.71
N GLY A 194 -28.74 22.13 -4.77
CA GLY A 194 -29.80 21.87 -3.80
C GLY A 194 -29.62 22.59 -2.46
N GLY A 195 -30.32 22.13 -1.42
CA GLY A 195 -30.40 22.82 -0.12
C GLY A 195 -31.20 24.13 -0.15
N ASN A 196 -31.48 24.72 1.02
CA ASN A 196 -32.35 25.90 1.21
C ASN A 196 -31.70 27.22 0.70
N ILE A 197 -31.19 27.23 -0.53
CA ILE A 197 -30.55 28.37 -1.16
C ILE A 197 -31.65 29.18 -1.87
N ARG A 198 -32.00 30.34 -1.30
CA ARG A 198 -32.96 31.32 -1.86
C ARG A 198 -32.53 31.94 -3.22
N ASN A 199 -31.56 31.34 -3.89
CA ASN A 199 -30.92 31.84 -5.11
C ASN A 199 -30.60 30.73 -6.13
N SER A 200 -31.12 29.52 -5.97
CA SER A 200 -31.07 28.51 -7.03
C SER A 200 -31.96 28.99 -8.17
N GLN A 201 -31.33 29.32 -9.31
CA GLN A 201 -32.05 29.60 -10.55
C GLN A 201 -32.97 28.39 -10.82
N ALA A 202 -34.24 28.64 -11.16
CA ALA A 202 -35.32 27.65 -11.30
C ALA A 202 -35.11 26.59 -12.41
N ILE A 203 -33.88 26.41 -12.89
CA ILE A 203 -33.45 25.53 -13.98
C ILE A 203 -32.63 24.32 -13.46
N MET A 204 -32.24 24.33 -12.18
CA MET A 204 -31.38 23.30 -11.57
C MET A 204 -32.15 22.03 -11.16
N PRO A 205 -31.50 20.84 -11.21
CA PRO A 205 -32.13 19.58 -10.82
C PRO A 205 -32.60 19.55 -9.37
N LYS A 206 -33.61 18.72 -9.13
CA LYS A 206 -33.82 18.15 -7.79
C LYS A 206 -32.82 17.02 -7.59
N ASP A 207 -32.36 16.92 -6.35
CA ASP A 207 -31.54 15.83 -5.83
C ASP A 207 -32.13 14.46 -6.16
N HIS A 208 -31.28 13.50 -6.54
CA HIS A 208 -31.74 12.15 -6.92
C HIS A 208 -32.11 11.34 -5.67
N THR A 209 -31.26 11.37 -4.64
CA THR A 209 -31.41 10.62 -3.38
C THR A 209 -32.77 10.86 -2.71
N LEU A 210 -33.12 12.14 -2.50
CA LEU A 210 -34.33 12.56 -1.79
C LEU A 210 -35.47 12.95 -2.73
N GLY A 211 -35.22 13.06 -4.05
CA GLY A 211 -36.20 13.54 -5.02
C GLY A 211 -36.69 14.98 -4.73
N SER A 212 -35.91 15.75 -3.98
CA SER A 212 -36.33 17.03 -3.39
C SER A 212 -35.37 18.18 -3.72
N GLU A 213 -35.82 19.42 -3.50
CA GLU A 213 -34.94 20.60 -3.63
C GLU A 213 -34.04 20.78 -2.39
N TYR A 214 -34.21 19.95 -1.36
CA TYR A 214 -33.48 20.06 -0.10
C TYR A 214 -32.28 19.12 0.00
N GLY A 215 -32.19 18.09 -0.85
CA GLY A 215 -31.03 17.23 -0.93
C GLY A 215 -29.87 17.89 -1.66
N HIS A 216 -28.70 17.28 -1.57
CA HIS A 216 -27.44 17.82 -2.04
C HIS A 216 -26.86 16.93 -3.15
N TYR A 217 -26.42 17.55 -4.23
CA TYR A 217 -25.69 16.89 -5.31
C TYR A 217 -24.54 17.76 -5.78
N MET A 218 -23.61 17.21 -6.55
CA MET A 218 -22.51 17.98 -7.12
C MET A 218 -22.84 18.39 -8.56
N TYR A 219 -22.61 19.66 -8.92
CA TYR A 219 -22.78 20.12 -10.29
C TYR A 219 -21.70 21.10 -10.73
N VAL A 220 -21.57 21.23 -12.04
CA VAL A 220 -20.66 22.16 -12.70
C VAL A 220 -21.42 22.82 -13.85
N ASP A 221 -21.31 24.14 -13.96
CA ASP A 221 -22.02 24.95 -14.96
C ASP A 221 -21.05 25.75 -15.85
N SER A 222 -21.27 25.66 -17.15
CA SER A 222 -20.52 26.40 -18.18
C SER A 222 -20.68 27.92 -18.10
N VAL A 223 -21.68 28.45 -17.37
CA VAL A 223 -21.82 29.91 -17.13
C VAL A 223 -20.56 30.49 -16.45
N TYR A 224 -19.83 29.67 -15.69
CA TYR A 224 -18.59 30.07 -15.03
C TYR A 224 -17.35 29.91 -15.90
N ALA A 225 -17.47 29.27 -17.07
CA ALA A 225 -16.35 29.10 -17.99
C ALA A 225 -16.03 30.43 -18.70
N LYS A 226 -14.77 30.86 -18.69
CA LYS A 226 -14.34 32.11 -19.33
C LYS A 226 -13.63 31.87 -20.66
N GLN A 227 -12.97 30.71 -20.82
CA GLN A 227 -12.19 30.33 -22.00
C GLN A 227 -12.51 28.90 -22.47
N PHE A 228 -12.08 28.55 -23.69
CA PHE A 228 -12.17 27.18 -24.23
C PHE A 228 -11.19 26.25 -23.48
N GLN A 229 -11.60 24.99 -23.25
CA GLN A 229 -10.81 23.94 -22.57
C GLN A 229 -10.57 24.14 -21.06
N GLU A 230 -11.44 24.87 -20.37
CA GLU A 230 -11.43 24.88 -18.91
C GLU A 230 -12.06 23.60 -18.38
N VAL A 231 -11.42 23.03 -17.35
CA VAL A 231 -11.72 21.71 -16.81
C VAL A 231 -11.97 21.82 -15.31
N ALA A 232 -13.04 21.18 -14.83
CA ALA A 232 -13.34 21.03 -13.42
C ALA A 232 -13.10 19.58 -12.99
N HIS A 233 -12.43 19.39 -11.85
CA HIS A 233 -12.16 18.08 -11.26
C HIS A 233 -12.83 17.96 -9.90
N LEU A 234 -13.63 16.91 -9.74
CA LEU A 234 -14.07 16.43 -8.44
C LEU A 234 -13.31 15.14 -8.15
N VAL A 235 -12.59 15.12 -7.04
CA VAL A 235 -11.65 14.07 -6.68
C VAL A 235 -12.22 13.30 -5.49
N SER A 236 -12.27 11.98 -5.59
CA SER A 236 -12.66 11.10 -4.48
C SER A 236 -11.57 11.07 -3.39
N PRO A 237 -11.90 10.59 -2.18
CA PRO A 237 -10.87 10.16 -1.25
C PRO A 237 -9.93 9.12 -1.88
N LEU A 238 -8.67 9.09 -1.41
CA LEU A 238 -7.67 8.13 -1.87
C LEU A 238 -8.06 6.70 -1.46
N ILE A 239 -8.26 5.84 -2.44
CA ILE A 239 -8.47 4.41 -2.24
C ILE A 239 -7.10 3.79 -1.97
N VAL A 240 -6.82 3.38 -0.74
CA VAL A 240 -5.53 2.74 -0.38
C VAL A 240 -5.64 1.22 -0.37
N THR A 241 -6.82 0.69 0.00
CA THR A 241 -7.09 -0.74 0.02
C THR A 241 -7.49 -1.22 -1.38
N PRO A 242 -6.89 -2.30 -1.90
CA PRO A 242 -7.25 -2.82 -3.21
C PRO A 242 -8.72 -3.24 -3.28
N ILE A 243 -9.48 -2.65 -4.21
CA ILE A 243 -10.88 -2.99 -4.49
C ILE A 243 -11.09 -3.20 -5.99
N SER A 244 -12.02 -4.08 -6.35
CA SER A 244 -12.39 -4.32 -7.74
C SER A 244 -13.87 -4.69 -7.83
N GLY A 245 -14.57 -4.13 -8.80
CA GLY A 245 -16.02 -4.31 -8.96
C GLY A 245 -16.66 -3.18 -9.75
N CYS A 246 -17.95 -2.95 -9.52
CA CYS A 246 -18.74 -1.96 -10.24
C CYS A 246 -18.82 -0.63 -9.47
N LEU A 247 -18.35 0.45 -10.09
CA LEU A 247 -18.65 1.81 -9.66
C LEU A 247 -19.89 2.27 -10.44
N SER A 248 -20.90 2.75 -9.72
CA SER A 248 -22.10 3.31 -10.34
C SER A 248 -22.44 4.68 -9.75
N PHE A 249 -22.97 5.56 -10.59
CA PHE A 249 -23.36 6.91 -10.18
C PHE A 249 -24.45 7.46 -11.11
N TYR A 250 -25.28 8.34 -10.57
CA TYR A 250 -26.28 9.05 -11.38
C TYR A 250 -25.71 10.35 -11.89
N TYR A 251 -26.00 10.68 -13.15
CA TYR A 251 -25.60 11.95 -13.75
C TYR A 251 -26.71 12.57 -14.59
N ARG A 252 -26.78 13.89 -14.60
CA ARG A 252 -27.77 14.67 -15.35
C ARG A 252 -27.10 15.78 -16.13
N ILE A 253 -27.60 16.01 -17.34
CA ILE A 253 -27.04 16.99 -18.27
C ILE A 253 -28.16 17.84 -18.86
N HIS A 254 -27.87 19.13 -19.04
CA HIS A 254 -28.78 20.09 -19.65
C HIS A 254 -28.07 20.99 -20.66
N ARG A 255 -28.57 21.02 -21.91
CA ARG A 255 -28.11 21.75 -23.12
C ARG A 255 -26.84 21.19 -23.80
N GLU A 256 -27.00 20.75 -25.06
CA GLU A 256 -25.94 20.35 -26.02
C GLU A 256 -25.29 21.60 -26.68
N SER A 257 -24.03 21.61 -27.10
CA SER A 257 -23.35 20.53 -27.84
C SER A 257 -21.83 20.49 -27.63
N SER A 258 -21.34 20.81 -26.43
CA SER A 258 -19.90 21.02 -26.24
C SER A 258 -19.37 20.79 -24.81
N ASN A 259 -20.07 20.01 -23.99
CA ASN A 259 -19.51 19.49 -22.73
C ASN A 259 -18.94 18.07 -22.93
N ILE A 260 -17.82 17.78 -22.29
CA ILE A 260 -17.18 16.46 -22.27
C ILE A 260 -17.12 16.04 -20.80
N PHE A 261 -17.73 14.91 -20.48
CA PHE A 261 -17.70 14.33 -19.14
C PHE A 261 -16.99 12.97 -19.19
N MET A 262 -15.91 12.85 -18.42
CA MET A 262 -15.04 11.70 -18.36
C MET A 262 -14.75 11.37 -16.89
N VAL A 263 -14.51 10.08 -16.62
CA VAL A 263 -14.07 9.61 -15.31
C VAL A 263 -12.75 8.90 -15.48
N TYR A 264 -11.79 9.30 -14.63
CA TYR A 264 -10.44 8.76 -14.61
C TYR A 264 -10.13 8.12 -13.27
N THR A 265 -9.18 7.18 -13.27
CA THR A 265 -8.39 6.90 -12.07
C THR A 265 -7.08 7.65 -12.13
N ARG A 266 -6.61 8.14 -10.98
CA ARG A 266 -5.34 8.86 -10.84
C ARG A 266 -4.47 8.19 -9.80
N ASP A 267 -3.26 7.77 -10.17
CA ASP A 267 -2.31 7.17 -9.24
C ASP A 267 -1.55 8.21 -8.39
N LEU A 268 -0.79 7.74 -7.39
CA LEU A 268 0.05 8.59 -6.53
C LEU A 268 1.20 9.33 -7.24
N HIS A 269 1.42 9.11 -8.54
CA HIS A 269 2.37 9.82 -9.38
C HIS A 269 1.69 10.80 -10.35
N GLY A 270 0.35 10.88 -10.33
CA GLY A 270 -0.43 11.75 -11.20
C GLY A 270 -0.70 11.16 -12.59
N SER A 271 -0.55 9.84 -12.77
CA SER A 271 -0.89 9.15 -14.02
C SER A 271 -2.40 8.94 -14.09
N TYR A 272 -3.02 9.33 -15.20
CA TYR A 272 -4.45 9.19 -15.44
C TYR A 272 -4.76 8.00 -16.35
N GLU A 273 -5.77 7.22 -15.99
CA GLU A 273 -6.35 6.16 -16.82
C GLU A 273 -7.85 6.41 -17.00
N GLU A 274 -8.32 6.50 -18.24
CA GLU A 274 -9.73 6.69 -18.56
C GLU A 274 -10.50 5.40 -18.27
N ILE A 275 -11.48 5.46 -17.37
CA ILE A 275 -12.33 4.31 -17.05
C ILE A 275 -13.73 4.45 -17.64
N TRP A 276 -14.21 5.68 -17.82
CA TRP A 276 -15.53 5.93 -18.38
C TRP A 276 -15.58 7.24 -19.15
N LYS A 277 -16.38 7.25 -20.21
CA LYS A 277 -16.67 8.43 -20.99
C LYS A 277 -18.14 8.46 -21.36
N MET A 278 -18.72 9.65 -21.26
CA MET A 278 -20.09 9.90 -21.63
C MET A 278 -20.35 9.58 -23.11
N ASN A 279 -21.38 8.75 -23.36
CA ASN A 279 -21.96 8.45 -24.68
C ASN A 279 -23.27 9.24 -24.89
N ASP A 280 -23.97 9.09 -26.03
CA ASP A 280 -25.20 9.84 -26.35
C ASP A 280 -26.28 9.73 -25.24
N VAL A 281 -26.71 10.88 -24.70
CA VAL A 281 -27.50 10.98 -23.45
C VAL A 281 -28.95 11.39 -23.70
N ARG A 282 -29.88 10.90 -22.85
CA ARG A 282 -31.24 11.45 -22.76
C ARG A 282 -31.22 12.74 -21.94
N GLN A 283 -31.49 13.86 -22.60
CA GLN A 283 -31.48 15.18 -21.98
C GLN A 283 -32.56 15.32 -20.90
N GLY A 284 -32.20 15.94 -19.77
CA GLY A 284 -33.17 16.40 -18.77
C GLY A 284 -33.60 15.39 -17.71
N GLU A 285 -33.16 14.13 -17.76
CA GLU A 285 -33.36 13.11 -16.73
C GLU A 285 -32.04 12.68 -16.08
N TRP A 286 -32.11 12.06 -14.89
CA TRP A 286 -30.97 11.39 -14.26
C TRP A 286 -30.69 10.08 -14.98
N ASN A 287 -29.45 9.88 -15.41
CA ASN A 287 -28.97 8.69 -16.11
C ASN A 287 -28.02 7.93 -15.20
N LEU A 288 -28.13 6.60 -15.16
CA LEU A 288 -27.20 5.75 -14.44
C LEU A 288 -25.96 5.49 -15.31
N ALA A 289 -24.78 5.75 -14.77
CA ALA A 289 -23.50 5.30 -15.31
C ALA A 289 -23.00 4.12 -14.49
N GLU A 290 -22.48 3.11 -15.16
CA GLU A 290 -21.85 1.93 -14.57
C GLU A 290 -20.50 1.72 -15.23
N VAL A 291 -19.46 1.53 -14.43
CA VAL A 291 -18.08 1.31 -14.89
C VAL A 291 -17.36 0.30 -14.01
N ASP A 292 -16.67 -0.64 -14.64
CA ASP A 292 -15.81 -1.59 -13.95
C ASP A 292 -14.55 -0.87 -13.43
N LEU A 293 -14.39 -0.83 -12.11
CA LEU A 293 -13.26 -0.23 -11.41
C LEU A 293 -12.32 -1.32 -10.90
N ASN A 294 -11.04 -1.23 -11.25
CA ASN A 294 -9.98 -2.13 -10.78
C ASN A 294 -8.87 -1.34 -10.05
N ALA A 295 -9.15 -0.90 -8.83
CA ALA A 295 -8.20 -0.18 -7.99
C ALA A 295 -7.25 -1.16 -7.26
N LEU A 296 -6.28 -1.74 -7.98
CA LEU A 296 -5.33 -2.72 -7.43
C LEU A 296 -4.14 -2.10 -6.68
N PHE A 297 -3.99 -0.78 -6.80
CA PHE A 297 -2.98 0.05 -6.16
C PHE A 297 -3.62 1.39 -5.75
N PRO A 298 -2.96 2.21 -4.92
CA PRO A 298 -3.59 3.42 -4.43
C PRO A 298 -3.92 4.42 -5.54
N VAL A 299 -5.20 4.74 -5.67
CA VAL A 299 -5.74 5.64 -6.71
C VAL A 299 -6.86 6.51 -6.19
N GLU A 300 -7.07 7.64 -6.83
CA GLU A 300 -8.24 8.51 -6.67
C GLU A 300 -9.13 8.39 -7.92
N ILE A 301 -10.43 8.52 -7.76
CA ILE A 301 -11.38 8.66 -8.86
C ILE A 301 -11.53 10.15 -9.14
N VAL A 302 -11.36 10.54 -10.40
CA VAL A 302 -11.47 11.94 -10.84
C VAL A 302 -12.61 12.06 -11.83
N PHE A 303 -13.65 12.77 -11.41
CA PHE A 303 -14.76 13.18 -12.27
C PHE A 303 -14.38 14.49 -12.97
N GLU A 304 -14.16 14.41 -14.27
CA GLU A 304 -13.67 15.51 -15.10
C GLU A 304 -14.76 16.02 -16.05
N VAL A 305 -15.07 17.31 -15.96
CA VAL A 305 -15.95 17.98 -16.93
C VAL A 305 -15.19 19.10 -17.61
N ALA A 306 -15.16 19.05 -18.94
CA ALA A 306 -14.59 20.08 -19.78
C ALA A 306 -15.68 20.76 -20.61
N PHE A 307 -15.64 22.09 -20.71
CA PHE A 307 -16.57 22.85 -21.54
C PHE A 307 -15.89 23.47 -22.75
N ASN A 308 -16.59 23.41 -23.87
CA ASN A 308 -16.16 23.96 -25.15
C ASN A 308 -17.07 25.15 -25.50
N GLY A 309 -17.22 26.08 -24.54
CA GLY A 309 -17.98 27.34 -24.65
C GLY A 309 -18.89 27.66 -23.46
N ILE A 310 -19.30 28.94 -23.36
CA ILE A 310 -20.17 29.51 -22.29
C ILE A 310 -21.66 29.09 -22.35
N GLN A 311 -22.06 28.34 -23.37
CA GLN A 311 -23.44 27.86 -23.55
C GLN A 311 -23.52 26.33 -23.51
N ALA A 312 -22.48 25.68 -22.98
CA ALA A 312 -22.32 24.23 -22.97
C ALA A 312 -23.15 23.52 -21.87
N GLY A 313 -23.99 24.27 -21.15
CA GLY A 313 -24.91 23.71 -20.18
C GLY A 313 -24.29 23.43 -18.80
N TYR A 314 -24.90 22.50 -18.08
CA TYR A 314 -24.37 21.98 -16.82
C TYR A 314 -24.30 20.45 -16.83
N VAL A 315 -23.44 19.90 -15.98
CA VAL A 315 -23.38 18.49 -15.62
C VAL A 315 -23.58 18.39 -14.11
N ALA A 316 -24.46 17.51 -13.67
CA ALA A 316 -24.69 17.19 -12.26
C ALA A 316 -24.46 15.69 -12.04
N ILE A 317 -23.94 15.32 -10.87
CA ILE A 317 -23.76 13.94 -10.44
C ILE A 317 -24.29 13.76 -9.02
N ASP A 318 -24.72 12.53 -8.73
CA ASP A 318 -25.31 12.15 -7.45
C ASP A 318 -25.20 10.63 -7.24
N ASP A 319 -25.46 10.16 -6.02
CA ASP A 319 -25.58 8.75 -5.66
C ASP A 319 -24.42 7.87 -6.17
N ILE A 320 -23.19 8.21 -5.76
CA ILE A 320 -22.01 7.40 -6.06
C ILE A 320 -22.03 6.16 -5.16
N SER A 321 -22.01 4.98 -5.77
CA SER A 321 -22.05 3.70 -5.08
C SER A 321 -21.04 2.70 -5.67
N PHE A 322 -20.63 1.73 -4.88
CA PHE A 322 -19.70 0.68 -5.30
C PHE A 322 -20.19 -0.71 -4.90
N SER A 323 -20.06 -1.66 -5.82
CA SER A 323 -20.30 -3.08 -5.58
C SER A 323 -19.04 -3.88 -5.86
N ALA A 324 -18.79 -4.92 -5.07
CA ALA A 324 -17.70 -5.86 -5.34
C ALA A 324 -17.97 -6.78 -6.55
N GLU A 325 -19.21 -6.78 -7.05
CA GLU A 325 -19.57 -7.45 -8.30
C GLU A 325 -19.35 -6.50 -9.48
N TYR A 326 -18.80 -7.01 -10.58
CA TYR A 326 -18.57 -6.22 -11.81
C TYR A 326 -19.90 -5.85 -12.49
N CYS A 327 -19.92 -4.70 -13.17
CA CYS A 327 -21.11 -4.22 -13.87
C CYS A 327 -21.40 -5.07 -15.12
N SER A 328 -20.33 -5.52 -15.78
CA SER A 328 -20.42 -6.30 -17.00
C SER A 328 -20.26 -7.81 -16.72
N GLU A 329 -21.04 -8.65 -17.42
CA GLU A 329 -20.86 -10.12 -17.38
C GLU A 329 -19.58 -10.57 -18.10
N GLU A 330 -18.94 -9.67 -18.86
CA GLU A 330 -17.66 -9.91 -19.50
C GLU A 330 -16.55 -9.88 -18.45
N LYS A 331 -16.34 -11.02 -17.79
CA LYS A 331 -15.11 -11.28 -17.05
C LYS A 331 -13.95 -11.18 -18.03
N GLY A 332 -13.35 -9.99 -18.13
CA GLY A 332 -11.99 -9.85 -18.63
C GLY A 332 -11.13 -10.93 -17.97
N PRO A 333 -10.21 -11.59 -18.70
CA PRO A 333 -9.42 -12.66 -18.12
C PRO A 333 -8.77 -12.17 -16.84
N LEU A 334 -9.05 -12.87 -15.73
CA LEU A 334 -8.57 -12.54 -14.40
C LEU A 334 -7.05 -12.74 -14.40
N PHE A 335 -6.31 -11.69 -14.79
CA PHE A 335 -4.86 -11.73 -14.83
C PHE A 335 -4.34 -11.56 -13.41
N ASN A 336 -3.87 -12.65 -12.82
CA ASN A 336 -3.14 -12.58 -11.56
C ASN A 336 -1.67 -12.32 -11.85
N ALA A 337 -1.21 -11.09 -11.58
CA ALA A 337 0.18 -10.70 -11.77
C ALA A 337 1.18 -11.58 -10.99
N GLN A 338 0.78 -12.15 -9.85
CA GLN A 338 1.65 -13.05 -9.10
C GLN A 338 1.98 -14.33 -9.88
N GLU A 339 1.06 -14.82 -10.71
CA GLU A 339 1.30 -15.99 -11.57
C GLU A 339 2.25 -15.70 -12.74
N ALA A 340 2.55 -14.42 -12.99
CA ALA A 340 3.56 -14.02 -13.96
C ALA A 340 4.99 -14.01 -13.40
N GLY A 341 5.14 -14.15 -12.08
CA GLY A 341 6.43 -14.34 -11.41
C GLY A 341 6.91 -15.81 -11.41
N CYS A 342 8.16 -16.02 -11.00
CA CYS A 342 8.74 -17.33 -10.75
C CYS A 342 9.98 -17.22 -9.84
N ASP A 343 10.02 -18.03 -8.79
CA ASP A 343 11.20 -18.24 -7.93
C ASP A 343 12.06 -19.43 -8.38
N PHE A 344 11.64 -20.16 -9.41
CA PHE A 344 12.31 -21.34 -9.99
C PHE A 344 12.57 -22.52 -9.03
N GLU A 345 12.00 -22.52 -7.82
CA GLU A 345 12.28 -23.54 -6.80
C GLU A 345 11.66 -24.91 -7.12
N SER A 346 10.54 -24.93 -7.84
CA SER A 346 9.83 -26.15 -8.23
C SER A 346 10.02 -26.50 -9.71
N ASP A 347 9.76 -25.57 -10.61
CA ASP A 347 9.85 -25.72 -12.07
C ASP A 347 10.20 -24.38 -12.77
N LEU A 348 9.82 -24.21 -14.04
CA LEU A 348 10.01 -22.96 -14.80
C LEU A 348 8.76 -22.03 -14.73
N CYS A 349 7.77 -22.36 -13.92
CA CYS A 349 6.48 -21.68 -13.87
C CYS A 349 5.87 -21.53 -15.28
N LYS A 350 5.47 -20.32 -15.68
CA LYS A 350 5.00 -19.98 -17.04
C LYS A 350 6.13 -19.50 -17.97
N PHE A 351 7.39 -19.63 -17.57
CA PHE A 351 8.54 -19.29 -18.42
C PHE A 351 8.88 -20.41 -19.39
N HIS A 352 9.25 -20.04 -20.61
CA HIS A 352 9.63 -20.98 -21.66
C HIS A 352 10.81 -20.46 -22.47
N GLN A 353 11.44 -21.37 -23.21
CA GLN A 353 12.56 -21.08 -24.12
C GLN A 353 12.26 -21.74 -25.46
N ASP A 354 12.67 -21.11 -26.56
CA ASP A 354 12.47 -21.66 -27.89
C ASP A 354 13.57 -22.66 -28.25
N ASP A 355 13.18 -23.86 -28.68
CA ASP A 355 14.11 -24.94 -29.06
C ASP A 355 14.98 -24.60 -30.29
N LYS A 356 14.58 -23.58 -31.08
CA LYS A 356 15.23 -23.20 -32.34
C LYS A 356 16.52 -22.38 -32.15
N ASP A 357 16.65 -21.66 -31.04
CA ASP A 357 17.81 -20.80 -30.71
C ASP A 357 18.79 -21.47 -29.73
N GLY A 358 18.50 -22.71 -29.31
CA GLY A 358 19.26 -23.45 -28.30
C GLY A 358 18.85 -23.09 -26.86
N PHE A 359 19.01 -24.04 -25.93
CA PHE A 359 18.69 -23.84 -24.51
C PHE A 359 19.68 -22.86 -23.87
N GLY A 360 19.36 -21.57 -23.97
CA GLY A 360 20.20 -20.48 -23.51
C GLY A 360 20.23 -20.28 -21.99
N TRP A 361 19.25 -20.85 -21.29
CA TRP A 361 19.16 -20.83 -19.84
C TRP A 361 18.94 -22.25 -19.33
N SER A 362 19.63 -22.60 -18.25
CA SER A 362 19.49 -23.88 -17.58
C SER A 362 19.10 -23.63 -16.13
N ARG A 363 18.04 -24.30 -15.66
CA ARG A 363 17.70 -24.34 -14.24
C ARG A 363 18.73 -25.19 -13.52
N VAL A 364 19.43 -24.61 -12.55
CA VAL A 364 20.54 -25.24 -11.85
C VAL A 364 20.41 -25.07 -10.35
N THR A 365 21.01 -25.99 -9.61
CA THR A 365 21.28 -25.85 -8.18
C THR A 365 22.78 -25.96 -7.96
N VAL A 366 23.35 -25.11 -7.12
CA VAL A 366 24.80 -25.05 -6.90
C VAL A 366 25.07 -24.93 -5.41
N LYS A 367 26.00 -25.73 -4.90
CA LYS A 367 26.54 -25.52 -3.55
C LYS A 367 27.42 -24.26 -3.55
N PRO A 368 27.07 -23.22 -2.76
CA PRO A 368 27.79 -21.96 -2.76
C PRO A 368 29.27 -22.11 -2.40
N ASN A 369 30.13 -21.36 -3.08
CA ASN A 369 31.55 -21.18 -2.76
C ASN A 369 32.03 -19.80 -3.22
N ILE A 370 33.26 -19.41 -2.87
CA ILE A 370 33.79 -18.05 -3.13
C ILE A 370 33.72 -17.59 -4.61
N TYR A 371 33.54 -18.51 -5.57
CA TYR A 371 33.39 -18.23 -7.00
C TYR A 371 31.98 -18.44 -7.56
N ARG A 372 31.09 -19.15 -6.84
CA ARG A 372 29.72 -19.46 -7.27
C ARG A 372 28.74 -19.21 -6.13
N MET A 373 27.85 -18.24 -6.33
CA MET A 373 26.73 -18.04 -5.42
C MET A 373 25.68 -19.13 -5.61
N GLY A 374 24.95 -19.44 -4.53
CA GLY A 374 23.74 -20.24 -4.63
C GLY A 374 22.54 -19.39 -5.05
N ASP A 375 21.39 -20.04 -5.04
CA ASP A 375 20.06 -19.45 -5.22
C ASP A 375 19.83 -18.24 -4.28
N HIS A 376 19.05 -17.27 -4.75
CA HIS A 376 18.71 -16.08 -3.99
C HIS A 376 17.63 -16.36 -2.94
N THR A 377 16.60 -17.15 -3.25
CA THR A 377 15.41 -17.36 -2.42
C THR A 377 15.71 -18.07 -1.10
N THR A 378 16.62 -19.04 -1.11
CA THR A 378 16.98 -19.86 0.06
C THR A 378 18.46 -19.96 0.33
N GLY A 379 19.30 -19.68 -0.68
CA GLY A 379 20.76 -19.87 -0.64
C GLY A 379 21.22 -21.21 -1.20
N LEU A 380 20.33 -22.19 -1.34
CA LEU A 380 20.64 -23.57 -1.74
C LEU A 380 19.61 -24.16 -2.73
N GLY A 381 18.64 -23.38 -3.16
CA GLY A 381 17.58 -23.76 -4.09
C GLY A 381 18.02 -23.79 -5.54
N TYR A 382 17.12 -23.39 -6.43
CA TYR A 382 17.24 -23.45 -7.87
C TYR A 382 17.07 -22.09 -8.50
N PHE A 383 17.93 -21.78 -9.48
CA PHE A 383 17.87 -20.53 -10.21
C PHE A 383 18.20 -20.77 -11.68
N MET A 384 17.97 -19.76 -12.52
CA MET A 384 18.27 -19.84 -13.95
C MET A 384 19.69 -19.37 -14.23
N LEU A 385 20.48 -20.18 -14.95
CA LEU A 385 21.85 -19.87 -15.33
C LEU A 385 22.04 -19.93 -16.85
N ALA A 386 22.48 -18.83 -17.44
CA ALA A 386 22.97 -18.77 -18.81
C ALA A 386 24.50 -18.89 -18.81
N ASN A 387 25.02 -19.98 -19.39
CA ASN A 387 26.45 -20.18 -19.55
C ASN A 387 26.90 -19.93 -21.00
N THR A 388 27.32 -18.70 -21.25
CA THR A 388 27.72 -18.26 -22.59
C THR A 388 29.08 -18.81 -23.05
N ARG A 389 29.86 -19.46 -22.17
CA ARG A 389 31.20 -20.02 -22.49
C ARG A 389 31.17 -21.45 -23.07
N LEU A 390 30.08 -22.20 -22.85
CA LEU A 390 29.96 -23.58 -23.34
C LEU A 390 29.42 -23.67 -24.78
N SER A 391 28.86 -22.57 -25.31
CA SER A 391 28.47 -22.51 -26.72
C SER A 391 29.70 -22.28 -27.59
N SER A 392 30.06 -23.27 -28.40
CA SER A 392 31.20 -23.20 -29.33
C SER A 392 30.93 -22.31 -30.56
N GLN A 393 29.83 -21.55 -30.58
CA GLN A 393 29.47 -20.65 -31.68
C GLN A 393 29.65 -19.18 -31.27
N SER A 394 30.26 -18.38 -32.16
CA SER A 394 30.34 -16.93 -32.02
C SER A 394 28.94 -16.31 -32.12
N GLY A 395 28.51 -15.57 -31.09
CA GLY A 395 27.19 -14.91 -31.07
C GLY A 395 26.11 -15.68 -30.29
N TYR A 396 26.40 -16.07 -29.05
CA TYR A 396 25.42 -16.71 -28.17
C TYR A 396 24.32 -15.72 -27.75
N VAL A 397 23.07 -16.13 -27.90
CA VAL A 397 21.90 -15.40 -27.38
C VAL A 397 20.97 -16.40 -26.69
N GLY A 398 20.87 -16.31 -25.37
CA GLY A 398 19.91 -17.10 -24.59
C GLY A 398 18.68 -16.27 -24.25
N ARG A 399 17.49 -16.73 -24.62
CA ARG A 399 16.22 -16.04 -24.37
C ARG A 399 15.33 -16.86 -23.45
N LEU A 400 14.84 -16.24 -22.38
CA LEU A 400 13.84 -16.81 -21.48
C LEU A 400 12.60 -15.93 -21.53
N TYR A 401 11.52 -16.47 -22.07
CA TYR A 401 10.26 -15.77 -22.29
C TYR A 401 9.31 -15.99 -21.12
N GLY A 402 8.79 -14.91 -20.55
CA GLY A 402 7.72 -14.94 -19.57
C GLY A 402 6.33 -15.08 -20.20
N PRO A 403 5.29 -15.14 -19.35
CA PRO A 403 3.91 -15.17 -19.81
C PRO A 403 3.48 -13.84 -20.45
N SER A 404 2.33 -13.88 -21.13
CA SER A 404 1.71 -12.67 -21.70
C SER A 404 1.16 -11.78 -20.59
N LEU A 405 1.55 -10.51 -20.60
CA LEU A 405 1.03 -9.44 -19.77
C LEU A 405 -0.03 -8.66 -20.58
N PRO A 406 -1.27 -8.51 -20.09
CA PRO A 406 -2.29 -7.69 -20.72
C PRO A 406 -1.83 -6.25 -20.97
N GLY A 407 -2.26 -5.67 -22.09
CA GLY A 407 -2.02 -4.26 -22.42
C GLY A 407 -2.87 -3.28 -21.58
N ASN A 408 -2.60 -1.98 -21.75
CA ASN A 408 -3.24 -0.87 -21.03
C ASN A 408 -3.16 -0.97 -19.50
N MET A 409 -2.16 -1.69 -18.98
CA MET A 409 -1.91 -1.83 -17.55
C MET A 409 -0.47 -1.43 -17.24
N GLN A 410 -0.27 -0.87 -16.05
CA GLN A 410 1.05 -0.63 -15.51
C GLN A 410 1.50 -1.81 -14.65
N TYR A 411 2.71 -2.31 -14.90
CA TYR A 411 3.33 -3.35 -14.09
C TYR A 411 4.68 -2.89 -13.53
N CYS A 412 4.98 -3.39 -12.34
CA CYS A 412 6.32 -3.39 -11.80
C CYS A 412 6.89 -4.81 -11.91
N LEU A 413 7.93 -4.95 -12.71
CA LEU A 413 8.74 -6.16 -12.82
C LEU A 413 9.94 -6.03 -11.89
N ARG A 414 10.11 -6.99 -10.99
CA ARG A 414 11.31 -7.14 -10.15
C ARG A 414 11.95 -8.50 -10.39
N PHE A 415 13.27 -8.54 -10.35
CA PHE A 415 14.01 -9.80 -10.45
C PHE A 415 15.41 -9.65 -9.87
N PHE A 416 15.99 -10.77 -9.46
CA PHE A 416 17.37 -10.82 -8.98
C PHE A 416 18.29 -11.35 -10.06
N TYR A 417 19.45 -10.72 -10.21
CA TYR A 417 20.45 -11.17 -11.17
C TYR A 417 21.87 -11.11 -10.61
N THR A 418 22.75 -11.93 -11.17
CA THR A 418 24.20 -11.80 -10.93
C THR A 418 24.99 -12.14 -12.18
N LEU A 419 26.14 -11.48 -12.35
CA LEU A 419 27.01 -11.62 -13.51
C LEU A 419 28.43 -11.97 -13.09
N TYR A 420 29.04 -12.95 -13.75
CA TYR A 420 30.40 -13.37 -13.47
C TYR A 420 31.23 -13.56 -14.74
N GLY A 421 32.43 -12.96 -14.78
CA GLY A 421 33.43 -13.25 -15.81
C GLY A 421 33.21 -12.59 -17.17
N PHE A 422 32.30 -11.61 -17.28
CA PHE A 422 32.15 -10.76 -18.46
C PHE A 422 33.22 -9.65 -18.47
N SER A 423 33.90 -9.46 -19.61
CA SER A 423 34.87 -8.36 -19.80
C SER A 423 34.15 -7.04 -20.14
N LYS A 424 33.03 -7.13 -20.88
CA LYS A 424 32.11 -6.05 -21.22
C LYS A 424 30.74 -6.41 -20.68
N ILE A 425 30.30 -5.65 -19.69
CA ILE A 425 29.03 -5.90 -18.99
C ILE A 425 27.83 -5.30 -19.72
N SER A 426 28.03 -4.25 -20.51
CA SER A 426 26.96 -3.60 -21.28
C SER A 426 26.28 -4.59 -22.22
N ASP A 427 24.97 -4.76 -22.07
CA ASP A 427 24.13 -5.68 -22.86
C ASP A 427 24.42 -7.19 -22.65
N SER A 428 25.17 -7.56 -21.61
CA SER A 428 25.40 -8.98 -21.26
C SER A 428 24.14 -9.68 -20.71
N LEU A 429 23.31 -8.93 -19.98
CA LEU A 429 21.96 -9.29 -19.58
C LEU A 429 21.05 -8.08 -19.83
N ALA A 430 19.97 -8.30 -20.56
CA ALA A 430 18.99 -7.28 -20.91
C ALA A 430 17.58 -7.84 -20.84
N VAL A 431 16.63 -6.95 -20.60
CA VAL A 431 15.19 -7.26 -20.62
C VAL A 431 14.58 -6.61 -21.84
N TYR A 432 13.84 -7.42 -22.60
CA TYR A 432 13.12 -7.01 -23.80
C TYR A 432 11.62 -7.20 -23.64
N ILE A 433 10.87 -6.35 -24.32
CA ILE A 433 9.43 -6.51 -24.51
C ILE A 433 9.15 -6.94 -25.94
N PHE A 434 8.29 -7.93 -26.08
CA PHE A 434 7.76 -8.43 -27.34
C PHE A 434 6.24 -8.21 -27.37
N GLU A 435 5.75 -7.41 -28.30
CA GLU A 435 4.31 -7.24 -28.51
C GLU A 435 3.71 -8.45 -29.25
N GLU A 436 2.40 -8.67 -29.15
CA GLU A 436 1.69 -9.90 -29.56
C GLU A 436 1.96 -10.36 -31.02
N ASN A 437 2.31 -9.44 -31.93
CA ASN A 437 2.70 -9.80 -33.32
C ASN A 437 4.20 -10.12 -33.49
N GLN A 438 5.00 -10.08 -32.43
CA GLN A 438 6.48 -10.20 -32.42
C GLN A 438 7.21 -9.21 -33.36
N VAL A 439 6.53 -8.16 -33.82
CA VAL A 439 7.07 -7.20 -34.82
C VAL A 439 8.03 -6.20 -34.18
N VAL A 440 7.79 -5.82 -32.92
CA VAL A 440 8.57 -4.80 -32.22
C VAL A 440 9.25 -5.43 -31.00
N GLN A 441 10.58 -5.39 -31.02
CA GLN A 441 11.44 -5.76 -29.90
C GLN A 441 12.00 -4.47 -29.28
N GLU A 442 11.57 -4.15 -28.07
CA GLU A 442 12.04 -2.97 -27.34
C GLU A 442 12.94 -3.40 -26.17
N LYS A 443 14.14 -2.82 -26.09
CA LYS A 443 15.03 -3.02 -24.93
C LYS A 443 14.63 -2.05 -23.82
N ILE A 444 14.01 -2.55 -22.76
CA ILE A 444 13.56 -1.73 -21.63
C ILE A 444 14.61 -1.61 -20.53
N TRP A 445 15.52 -2.57 -20.44
CA TRP A 445 16.57 -2.57 -19.42
C TRP A 445 17.80 -3.32 -19.90
N SER A 446 18.97 -2.88 -19.44
CA SER A 446 20.24 -3.55 -19.64
C SER A 446 21.10 -3.28 -18.42
N VAL A 447 21.86 -4.29 -18.02
CA VAL A 447 22.73 -4.21 -16.85
C VAL A 447 23.75 -3.07 -16.98
N LYS A 448 23.81 -2.23 -15.94
CA LYS A 448 24.77 -1.10 -15.86
C LYS A 448 25.91 -1.40 -14.90
N GLU A 449 25.66 -2.22 -13.89
CA GLU A 449 26.59 -2.51 -12.80
C GLU A 449 26.82 -4.03 -12.72
N SER A 450 28.07 -4.45 -12.51
CA SER A 450 28.37 -5.86 -12.23
C SER A 450 28.71 -6.02 -10.75
N PRO A 451 27.82 -6.65 -9.96
CA PRO A 451 28.12 -6.96 -8.58
C PRO A 451 29.16 -8.08 -8.57
N LYS A 452 30.32 -7.84 -7.95
CA LYS A 452 31.24 -8.94 -7.68
C LYS A 452 30.64 -9.77 -6.54
N GLY A 453 29.95 -10.86 -6.86
CA GLY A 453 29.53 -11.85 -5.86
C GLY A 453 28.46 -11.34 -4.89
N ALA A 454 27.40 -10.75 -5.41
CA ALA A 454 26.10 -10.59 -4.75
C ALA A 454 25.01 -10.74 -5.82
N TRP A 455 23.82 -11.11 -5.41
CA TRP A 455 22.60 -10.93 -6.22
C TRP A 455 22.23 -9.46 -6.20
N LEU A 456 21.76 -8.88 -7.30
CA LEU A 456 21.20 -7.54 -7.32
C LEU A 456 19.76 -7.59 -7.76
N GLN A 457 18.92 -6.82 -7.08
CA GLN A 457 17.56 -6.59 -7.52
C GLN A 457 17.53 -5.54 -8.64
N ALA A 458 16.81 -5.84 -9.72
CA ALA A 458 16.40 -4.88 -10.73
C ALA A 458 14.90 -4.60 -10.59
N GLU A 459 14.50 -3.35 -10.83
CA GLU A 459 13.09 -2.94 -10.87
C GLU A 459 12.82 -2.20 -12.18
N ILE A 460 11.73 -2.55 -12.87
CA ILE A 460 11.37 -1.97 -14.16
C ILE A 460 9.87 -1.70 -14.18
N ASN A 461 9.51 -0.45 -14.51
CA ASN A 461 8.14 -0.06 -14.83
C ASN A 461 7.82 -0.43 -16.28
N ILE A 462 6.73 -1.16 -16.48
CA ILE A 462 6.21 -1.58 -17.78
C ILE A 462 4.86 -0.93 -17.96
N ASN A 463 4.68 -0.17 -19.04
CA ASN A 463 3.40 0.37 -19.47
C ASN A 463 3.33 0.23 -21.00
N LYS A 464 2.44 -0.64 -21.48
CA LYS A 464 2.28 -0.93 -22.90
C LYS A 464 0.79 -0.96 -23.27
N PRO A 465 0.40 -0.39 -24.42
CA PRO A 465 -1.00 -0.34 -24.84
C PRO A 465 -1.52 -1.71 -25.32
N MET A 466 -0.63 -2.56 -25.84
CA MET A 466 -0.96 -3.89 -26.33
C MET A 466 -0.42 -4.98 -25.40
N THR A 467 -1.01 -6.17 -25.47
CA THR A 467 -0.50 -7.37 -24.81
C THR A 467 0.96 -7.59 -25.16
N CYS A 468 1.79 -7.84 -24.15
CA CYS A 468 3.23 -7.96 -24.34
C CYS A 468 3.83 -9.11 -23.53
N LYS A 469 4.99 -9.62 -23.95
CA LYS A 469 5.77 -10.63 -23.24
C LYS A 469 7.11 -10.05 -22.84
N VAL A 470 7.51 -10.33 -21.61
CA VAL A 470 8.85 -10.00 -21.11
C VAL A 470 9.81 -11.13 -21.48
N ALA A 471 10.98 -10.79 -22.00
CA ALA A 471 12.04 -11.76 -22.25
C ALA A 471 13.35 -11.33 -21.61
N PHE A 472 13.96 -12.25 -20.86
CA PHE A 472 15.31 -12.10 -20.32
C PHE A 472 16.31 -12.64 -21.34
N VAL A 473 17.18 -11.76 -21.81
CA VAL A 473 18.14 -12.07 -22.87
C VAL A 473 19.55 -11.94 -22.33
N SER A 474 20.31 -13.04 -22.36
CA SER A 474 21.75 -13.00 -22.15
C SER A 474 22.47 -13.08 -23.49
N TRP A 475 23.32 -12.10 -23.76
CA TRP A 475 24.02 -11.95 -25.03
C TRP A 475 25.54 -12.03 -24.82
N CYS A 476 26.23 -12.73 -25.72
CA CYS A 476 27.68 -12.63 -25.85
C CYS A 476 28.15 -12.50 -27.31
N LYS A 477 28.91 -11.45 -27.64
CA LYS A 477 29.45 -11.20 -29.00
C LYS A 477 30.72 -12.00 -29.32
N SER A 478 31.59 -12.21 -28.34
CA SER A 478 32.91 -12.84 -28.52
C SER A 478 33.20 -13.77 -27.35
N PHE A 479 33.75 -14.94 -27.62
CA PHE A 479 34.09 -15.96 -26.60
C PHE A 479 34.90 -15.38 -25.43
N TRP A 480 35.80 -14.43 -25.71
CA TRP A 480 36.65 -13.78 -24.70
C TRP A 480 35.91 -12.80 -23.80
N ASP A 481 34.74 -12.32 -24.24
CA ASP A 481 33.89 -11.40 -23.51
C ASP A 481 32.77 -12.11 -22.73
N CYS A 482 32.65 -13.44 -22.88
CA CYS A 482 31.58 -14.27 -22.33
C CYS A 482 31.76 -14.60 -20.85
N GLY A 483 30.65 -14.57 -20.12
CA GLY A 483 30.55 -14.92 -18.71
C GLY A 483 29.34 -15.78 -18.37
N LEU A 484 29.02 -15.85 -17.09
CA LEU A 484 27.84 -16.49 -16.53
C LEU A 484 26.85 -15.40 -16.11
N ALA A 485 25.61 -15.52 -16.57
CA ALA A 485 24.49 -14.71 -16.08
C ALA A 485 23.53 -15.61 -15.32
N ALA A 486 23.18 -15.22 -14.10
CA ALA A 486 22.17 -15.92 -13.31
C ALA A 486 20.99 -14.98 -13.05
N LEU A 487 19.79 -15.56 -13.02
CA LEU A 487 18.51 -14.90 -12.86
C LEU A 487 17.68 -15.70 -11.85
N ASP A 488 17.00 -15.00 -10.96
CA ASP A 488 16.20 -15.59 -9.90
C ASP A 488 15.08 -14.67 -9.41
N ASP A 489 14.13 -15.21 -8.65
CA ASP A 489 13.08 -14.45 -7.94
C ASP A 489 12.39 -13.39 -8.82
N VAL A 490 11.89 -13.79 -9.99
CA VAL A 490 11.12 -12.90 -10.87
C VAL A 490 9.74 -12.67 -10.27
N SER A 491 9.35 -11.42 -10.07
CA SER A 491 8.03 -11.06 -9.56
C SER A 491 7.43 -9.93 -10.38
N VAL A 492 6.12 -10.03 -10.61
CA VAL A 492 5.34 -9.01 -11.30
C VAL A 492 4.21 -8.57 -10.37
N SER A 493 4.11 -7.26 -10.15
CA SER A 493 3.00 -6.65 -9.43
C SER A 493 2.35 -5.57 -10.30
N ILE A 494 1.04 -5.36 -10.16
CA ILE A 494 0.34 -4.29 -10.87
C ILE A 494 0.66 -2.94 -10.19
N GLY A 495 0.81 -1.88 -10.98
CA GLY A 495 1.21 -0.55 -10.54
C GLY A 495 2.71 -0.27 -10.71
N ASN A 496 3.14 0.88 -10.19
CA ASN A 496 4.52 1.38 -10.30
C ASN A 496 5.43 0.79 -9.20
N CYS A 497 6.70 0.52 -9.53
CA CYS A 497 7.69 0.01 -8.59
C CYS A 497 7.93 0.91 -7.38
N GLN A 498 7.73 2.22 -7.53
CA GLN A 498 8.04 3.23 -6.50
C GLN A 498 6.91 3.45 -5.48
N ILE A 499 5.78 2.76 -5.61
CA ILE A 499 4.63 2.92 -4.69
C ILE A 499 4.94 2.34 -3.30
N ALA A 500 5.84 1.36 -3.21
CA ALA A 500 6.18 0.69 -1.95
C ALA A 500 6.73 1.66 -0.88
N ASP A 501 7.38 2.75 -1.29
CA ASP A 501 7.95 3.76 -0.37
C ASP A 501 6.89 4.68 0.23
N LYS A 502 5.72 4.82 -0.43
CA LYS A 502 4.60 5.66 0.02
C LYS A 502 3.57 4.89 0.86
N LEU A 503 3.60 3.56 0.82
CA LEU A 503 2.71 2.72 1.61
C LEU A 503 3.24 2.51 3.03
N PRO A 504 2.36 2.33 4.03
CA PRO A 504 2.75 1.92 5.37
C PRO A 504 3.63 0.65 5.36
N PRO A 505 4.73 0.61 6.13
CA PRO A 505 5.55 -0.60 6.22
C PRO A 505 4.73 -1.72 6.85
N ILE A 506 4.72 -2.89 6.22
CA ILE A 506 4.00 -4.06 6.72
C ILE A 506 4.64 -4.50 8.06
N PRO A 507 3.89 -4.49 9.17
CA PRO A 507 4.40 -4.92 10.47
C PRO A 507 4.96 -6.35 10.43
N GLY A 508 6.06 -6.58 11.16
CA GLY A 508 6.71 -7.90 11.22
C GLY A 508 7.63 -8.22 10.04
N LYS A 509 7.71 -7.36 9.01
CA LYS A 509 8.74 -7.42 7.97
C LYS A 509 9.83 -6.38 8.23
N CYS A 510 11.07 -6.78 8.05
CA CYS A 510 12.22 -5.89 8.21
C CYS A 510 13.32 -6.24 7.21
N THR A 511 13.67 -5.27 6.38
CA THR A 511 14.79 -5.36 5.42
C THR A 511 16.01 -4.58 5.88
N PHE A 512 15.89 -3.80 6.97
CA PHE A 512 16.89 -2.85 7.46
C PHE A 512 17.25 -1.71 6.51
N GLU A 513 16.53 -1.50 5.40
CA GLU A 513 16.85 -0.44 4.43
C GLU A 513 16.60 0.97 4.98
N LYS A 514 15.57 1.15 5.80
CA LYS A 514 15.20 2.44 6.38
C LYS A 514 15.80 2.65 7.77
N ASP A 515 15.55 1.69 8.66
CA ASP A 515 15.91 1.74 10.07
C ASP A 515 16.08 0.33 10.66
N ASP A 516 16.20 0.23 11.98
CA ASP A 516 16.34 -1.05 12.70
C ASP A 516 14.98 -1.76 12.91
N CYS A 517 13.90 -1.32 12.28
CA CYS A 517 12.55 -1.89 12.33
C CYS A 517 12.00 -2.10 13.75
N GLY A 518 12.44 -1.28 14.71
CA GLY A 518 12.08 -1.39 16.13
C GLY A 518 12.81 -2.50 16.90
N PHE A 519 13.83 -3.13 16.31
CA PHE A 519 14.75 -3.97 17.07
C PHE A 519 15.58 -3.10 18.03
N GLN A 520 15.81 -3.62 19.23
CA GLN A 520 16.62 -3.00 20.26
C GLN A 520 17.81 -3.89 20.60
N GLN A 521 18.90 -3.28 21.05
CA GLN A 521 20.10 -4.01 21.44
C GLN A 521 20.29 -3.94 22.96
N GLU A 522 20.62 -5.07 23.58
CA GLU A 522 20.98 -5.08 25.00
C GLU A 522 22.32 -4.36 25.21
N TRP A 523 22.36 -3.36 26.10
CA TRP A 523 23.58 -2.59 26.34
C TRP A 523 24.71 -3.48 26.88
N GLN A 524 25.85 -3.45 26.19
CA GLN A 524 27.06 -4.16 26.61
C GLN A 524 28.31 -3.29 26.44
N ARG A 525 29.44 -3.69 27.03
CA ARG A 525 30.68 -2.90 26.92
C ARG A 525 31.37 -3.03 25.56
N ARG A 526 31.14 -4.14 24.84
CA ARG A 526 31.71 -4.48 23.52
C ARG A 526 30.75 -5.42 22.79
N GLY A 527 30.89 -5.54 21.47
CA GLY A 527 30.16 -6.55 20.69
C GLY A 527 28.72 -6.19 20.37
N PHE A 528 28.50 -5.03 19.75
CA PHE A 528 27.18 -4.60 19.32
C PHE A 528 26.84 -5.14 17.94
N TRP A 529 25.55 -5.26 17.65
CA TRP A 529 25.09 -5.37 16.28
C TRP A 529 25.24 -4.01 15.59
N HIS A 530 25.73 -4.05 14.36
CA HIS A 530 25.95 -2.89 13.51
C HIS A 530 25.09 -3.03 12.26
N ARG A 531 24.34 -1.98 11.95
CA ARG A 531 23.68 -1.84 10.66
C ARG A 531 24.70 -1.33 9.65
N ILE A 532 25.04 -2.15 8.66
CA ILE A 532 26.07 -1.81 7.67
C ILE A 532 25.57 -2.06 6.25
N ARG A 533 26.23 -1.42 5.29
CA ARG A 533 26.02 -1.57 3.86
C ARG A 533 27.32 -2.03 3.21
N GLY A 534 27.25 -3.00 2.30
CA GLY A 534 28.42 -3.54 1.60
C GLY A 534 29.18 -4.61 2.39
N ALA A 535 30.47 -4.78 2.09
CA ALA A 535 31.29 -5.85 2.66
C ALA A 535 31.71 -5.58 4.12
N THR A 536 31.87 -6.64 4.91
CA THR A 536 32.36 -6.54 6.29
C THR A 536 33.84 -6.12 6.36
N PRO A 537 34.30 -5.47 7.44
CA PRO A 537 35.69 -5.01 7.58
C PRO A 537 36.74 -6.12 7.51
N THR A 538 36.43 -7.28 8.09
CA THR A 538 37.35 -8.42 8.10
C THR A 538 37.38 -9.09 6.71
N SER A 539 38.58 -9.34 6.20
CA SER A 539 38.76 -9.97 4.88
C SER A 539 38.34 -11.44 4.90
N TYR A 540 37.76 -11.91 3.80
CA TYR A 540 37.27 -13.29 3.64
C TYR A 540 36.19 -13.70 4.66
N THR A 541 35.43 -12.75 5.19
CA THR A 541 34.27 -12.99 6.06
C THR A 541 33.06 -12.20 5.57
N GLY A 542 31.88 -12.57 6.09
CA GLY A 542 30.65 -11.80 5.87
C GLY A 542 30.16 -11.73 4.43
N PRO A 543 28.96 -11.16 4.21
CA PRO A 543 28.42 -11.00 2.87
C PRO A 543 28.99 -9.74 2.19
N ARG A 544 28.85 -9.64 0.87
CA ARG A 544 29.23 -8.44 0.11
C ARG A 544 28.13 -7.37 0.05
N GLY A 545 26.92 -7.73 0.47
CA GLY A 545 25.75 -6.88 0.59
C GLY A 545 24.60 -7.64 1.24
N ASP A 546 23.46 -6.98 1.42
CA ASP A 546 22.27 -7.58 2.04
C ASP A 546 21.66 -8.69 1.16
N HIS A 547 20.67 -9.39 1.72
CA HIS A 547 19.86 -10.34 0.97
C HIS A 547 18.81 -9.63 0.12
N THR A 548 18.10 -8.64 0.67
CA THR A 548 16.91 -8.03 0.05
C THR A 548 17.18 -7.40 -1.30
N SER A 549 18.26 -6.64 -1.46
CA SER A 549 18.55 -5.90 -2.70
C SER A 549 19.92 -6.23 -3.30
N GLY A 550 20.81 -6.80 -2.49
CA GLY A 550 22.20 -7.09 -2.83
C GLY A 550 23.21 -6.01 -2.47
N VAL A 551 22.74 -4.79 -2.24
CA VAL A 551 23.57 -3.59 -1.99
C VAL A 551 23.00 -2.74 -0.86
N GLY A 552 21.95 -3.19 -0.20
CA GLY A 552 21.27 -2.55 0.91
C GLY A 552 21.95 -2.80 2.25
N TYR A 553 21.17 -2.61 3.30
CA TYR A 553 21.60 -2.66 4.69
C TYR A 553 21.27 -4.01 5.34
N TYR A 554 22.13 -4.45 6.24
CA TYR A 554 21.89 -5.63 7.07
C TYR A 554 22.51 -5.47 8.46
N MET A 555 22.03 -6.26 9.41
CA MET A 555 22.57 -6.31 10.77
C MET A 555 23.74 -7.30 10.86
N TYR A 556 24.82 -6.85 11.49
CA TYR A 556 26.11 -7.55 11.52
C TYR A 556 26.76 -7.51 12.91
N ILE A 557 27.47 -8.56 13.30
CA ILE A 557 28.40 -8.53 14.45
C ILE A 557 29.81 -8.83 13.97
N GLU A 558 30.75 -7.97 14.36
CA GLU A 558 32.17 -8.16 14.14
C GLU A 558 32.77 -9.15 15.17
N ALA A 559 33.06 -10.37 14.71
CA ALA A 559 33.61 -11.42 15.56
C ALA A 559 35.00 -11.07 16.12
N THR A 560 35.81 -10.30 15.39
CA THR A 560 37.16 -9.90 15.85
C THR A 560 37.13 -9.03 17.12
N ASN A 561 36.00 -8.36 17.40
CA ASN A 561 35.79 -7.54 18.59
C ASN A 561 35.20 -8.32 19.78
N MET A 562 34.93 -9.61 19.61
CA MET A 562 34.28 -10.47 20.61
C MET A 562 35.31 -11.33 21.37
N VAL A 563 35.09 -11.49 22.68
CA VAL A 563 35.84 -12.43 23.52
C VAL A 563 35.10 -13.77 23.60
N PHE A 564 35.82 -14.87 23.78
CA PHE A 564 35.21 -16.19 23.96
C PHE A 564 34.13 -16.18 25.06
N GLY A 565 32.92 -16.65 24.72
CA GLY A 565 31.77 -16.69 25.62
C GLY A 565 30.96 -15.39 25.73
N GLN A 566 31.43 -14.30 25.12
CA GLN A 566 30.67 -13.04 25.01
C GLN A 566 29.44 -13.25 24.11
N LYS A 567 28.32 -12.65 24.49
CA LYS A 567 27.03 -12.78 23.79
C LYS A 567 26.50 -11.40 23.48
N SER A 568 26.03 -11.17 22.26
CA SER A 568 25.29 -9.96 21.92
C SER A 568 23.84 -10.32 21.59
N ARG A 569 22.90 -9.43 21.89
CA ARG A 569 21.46 -9.68 21.68
C ARG A 569 20.83 -8.55 20.88
N LEU A 570 20.11 -8.95 19.84
CA LEU A 570 19.16 -8.14 19.11
C LEU A 570 17.76 -8.61 19.53
N ILE A 571 16.95 -7.71 20.06
CA ILE A 571 15.66 -7.98 20.71
C ILE A 571 14.59 -7.35 19.83
N SER A 572 13.54 -8.09 19.46
CA SER A 572 12.46 -7.51 18.66
C SER A 572 11.61 -6.53 19.47
N ARG A 573 10.68 -5.86 18.81
CA ARG A 573 9.57 -5.22 19.52
C ARG A 573 8.75 -6.28 20.29
N PRO A 574 8.09 -5.91 21.39
CA PRO A 574 7.14 -6.80 22.04
C PRO A 574 5.99 -7.20 21.10
N LEU A 575 5.72 -8.50 21.04
CA LEU A 575 4.65 -9.13 20.26
C LEU A 575 3.48 -9.47 21.17
N ARG A 576 2.26 -9.16 20.73
CA ARG A 576 1.04 -9.49 21.49
C ARG A 576 0.87 -11.00 21.60
N ALA A 577 0.26 -11.43 22.70
CA ALA A 577 -0.12 -12.82 22.90
C ALA A 577 -1.14 -13.24 21.84
N ILE A 578 -0.90 -14.37 21.16
CA ILE A 578 -1.87 -14.98 20.27
C ILE A 578 -2.01 -16.47 20.55
N TYR A 579 -3.21 -17.00 20.35
CA TYR A 579 -3.44 -18.44 20.39
C TYR A 579 -3.12 -19.05 19.02
N GLY A 580 -2.21 -20.01 19.00
CA GLY A 580 -1.84 -20.76 17.79
C GLY A 580 -0.39 -20.53 17.34
N LYS A 581 -0.09 -21.15 16.19
CA LYS A 581 1.27 -21.24 15.62
C LYS A 581 1.65 -19.95 14.90
N GLN A 582 2.80 -19.43 15.28
CA GLN A 582 3.49 -18.29 14.68
C GLN A 582 4.70 -18.76 13.89
N CYS A 583 5.09 -17.99 12.88
CA CYS A 583 6.24 -18.30 12.04
C CYS A 583 7.21 -17.10 11.99
N LEU A 584 8.44 -17.31 12.45
CA LEU A 584 9.54 -16.39 12.28
C LEU A 584 10.40 -16.83 11.09
N THR A 585 10.53 -15.96 10.09
CA THR A 585 11.40 -16.16 8.93
C THR A 585 12.44 -15.06 8.86
N PHE A 586 13.71 -15.43 8.66
CA PHE A 586 14.80 -14.48 8.48
C PHE A 586 15.91 -15.08 7.63
N PHE A 587 16.74 -14.20 7.06
CA PHE A 587 17.93 -14.58 6.32
C PHE A 587 19.18 -14.33 7.17
N TYR A 588 20.13 -15.26 7.14
CA TYR A 588 21.37 -15.15 7.90
C TYR A 588 22.59 -15.52 7.04
N HIS A 589 23.73 -14.92 7.36
CA HIS A 589 25.01 -15.19 6.72
C HIS A 589 26.06 -15.51 7.77
N MET A 590 26.74 -16.65 7.62
CA MET A 590 27.70 -17.17 8.60
C MET A 590 28.89 -17.78 7.85
N TYR A 591 29.91 -16.97 7.57
CA TYR A 591 31.13 -17.39 6.87
C TYR A 591 32.40 -16.75 7.48
N GLY A 592 33.43 -17.56 7.69
CA GLY A 592 34.71 -17.11 8.25
C GLY A 592 35.22 -17.93 9.44
N ALA A 593 36.53 -17.90 9.64
CA ALA A 593 37.15 -18.47 10.84
C ALA A 593 36.73 -17.66 12.07
N GLY A 594 36.21 -18.33 13.11
CA GLY A 594 35.71 -17.67 14.32
C GLY A 594 34.24 -17.27 14.27
N THR A 595 33.49 -17.66 13.23
CA THR A 595 32.02 -17.58 13.25
C THR A 595 31.49 -18.35 14.46
N GLY A 596 30.82 -17.62 15.37
CA GLY A 596 30.38 -18.15 16.65
C GLY A 596 29.07 -18.95 16.58
N LEU A 597 28.17 -18.65 17.51
CA LEU A 597 26.84 -19.24 17.62
C LEU A 597 25.79 -18.18 17.33
N LEU A 598 24.86 -18.48 16.43
CA LEU A 598 23.65 -17.68 16.22
C LEU A 598 22.47 -18.47 16.78
N ASN A 599 21.80 -17.91 17.79
CA ASN A 599 20.65 -18.53 18.44
C ASN A 599 19.45 -17.60 18.37
N VAL A 600 18.27 -18.17 18.22
CA VAL A 600 16.98 -17.49 18.38
C VAL A 600 16.34 -18.01 19.64
N TYR A 601 15.97 -17.09 20.52
CA TYR A 601 15.27 -17.38 21.76
C TYR A 601 13.91 -16.71 21.76
N LEU A 602 12.93 -17.35 22.38
CA LEU A 602 11.64 -16.76 22.73
C LEU A 602 11.68 -16.35 24.21
N ARG A 603 11.37 -15.09 24.49
CA ARG A 603 11.33 -14.53 25.84
C ARG A 603 9.94 -14.01 26.17
N GLU A 604 9.26 -14.67 27.11
CA GLU A 604 7.96 -14.22 27.62
C GLU A 604 8.13 -13.10 28.65
N GLU A 605 7.28 -12.07 28.58
CA GLU A 605 7.35 -10.91 29.49
C GLU A 605 7.20 -11.30 30.96
N SER A 606 6.33 -12.26 31.26
CA SER A 606 6.11 -12.76 32.63
C SER A 606 7.27 -13.56 33.23
N ARG A 607 8.23 -13.99 32.38
CA ARG A 607 9.36 -14.84 32.75
C ARG A 607 10.66 -14.29 32.16
N ARG A 608 10.94 -13.00 32.37
CA ARG A 608 12.14 -12.32 31.82
C ARG A 608 13.47 -13.05 32.03
N HIS A 609 13.56 -13.94 33.03
CA HIS A 609 14.76 -14.74 33.32
C HIS A 609 14.79 -16.15 32.69
N LYS A 610 13.76 -16.57 31.97
CA LYS A 610 13.67 -17.89 31.34
C LYS A 610 13.44 -17.75 29.83
N GLU A 611 14.52 -17.87 29.08
CA GLU A 611 14.53 -17.89 27.61
C GLU A 611 14.35 -19.34 27.13
N SER A 612 13.53 -19.54 26.09
CA SER A 612 13.42 -20.84 25.42
C SER A 612 14.16 -20.80 24.08
N LEU A 613 15.06 -21.76 23.84
CA LEU A 613 15.83 -21.82 22.59
C LEU A 613 14.95 -22.39 21.48
N LEU A 614 14.68 -21.60 20.45
CA LEU A 614 13.90 -22.03 19.29
C LEU A 614 14.78 -22.56 18.15
N TRP A 615 15.95 -21.95 17.93
CA TRP A 615 16.82 -22.28 16.80
C TRP A 615 18.27 -21.95 17.08
N SER A 616 19.20 -22.71 16.49
CA SER A 616 20.64 -22.51 16.66
C SER A 616 21.44 -22.94 15.42
N ARG A 617 22.49 -22.18 15.07
CA ARG A 617 23.56 -22.57 14.14
C ARG A 617 24.93 -22.24 14.72
N ARG A 618 25.93 -23.03 14.35
CA ARG A 618 27.28 -22.97 14.91
C ARG A 618 28.33 -23.00 13.80
N GLY A 619 29.29 -22.08 13.87
CA GLY A 619 30.43 -22.10 12.97
C GLY A 619 30.06 -21.64 11.56
N GLU A 620 31.02 -21.78 10.66
CA GLU A 620 30.82 -21.49 9.24
C GLU A 620 29.71 -22.36 8.65
N GLN A 621 28.77 -21.71 7.96
CA GLN A 621 27.60 -22.35 7.33
C GLN A 621 27.70 -22.24 5.80
N SER A 622 27.73 -21.02 5.26
CA SER A 622 27.72 -20.75 3.82
C SER A 622 28.18 -19.34 3.52
N ILE A 623 28.75 -19.15 2.33
CA ILE A 623 29.09 -17.83 1.76
C ILE A 623 27.87 -17.09 1.17
N SER A 624 26.73 -17.78 1.03
CA SER A 624 25.45 -17.20 0.59
C SER A 624 24.55 -16.95 1.79
N TRP A 625 23.62 -16.01 1.65
CA TRP A 625 22.52 -15.85 2.60
C TRP A 625 21.68 -17.12 2.66
N LEU A 626 21.35 -17.58 3.86
CA LEU A 626 20.54 -18.78 4.09
C LEU A 626 19.21 -18.38 4.73
N ARG A 627 18.12 -18.98 4.26
CA ARG A 627 16.80 -18.80 4.87
C ARG A 627 16.62 -19.68 6.10
N ALA A 628 16.16 -19.09 7.19
CA ALA A 628 15.68 -19.78 8.38
C ALA A 628 14.18 -19.57 8.54
N GLN A 629 13.47 -20.63 8.92
CA GLN A 629 12.04 -20.61 9.23
C GLN A 629 11.82 -21.38 10.53
N ILE A 630 11.11 -20.75 11.47
CA ILE A 630 10.92 -21.25 12.83
C ILE A 630 9.43 -21.12 13.16
N GLU A 631 8.80 -22.25 13.47
CA GLU A 631 7.44 -22.26 14.01
C GLU A 631 7.50 -22.25 15.54
N TYR A 632 6.69 -21.41 16.19
CA TYR A 632 6.60 -21.32 17.65
C TYR A 632 5.20 -20.90 18.10
N GLU A 633 4.89 -21.09 19.37
CA GLU A 633 3.61 -20.72 19.98
C GLU A 633 3.86 -19.90 21.25
N SER A 634 3.06 -18.87 21.50
CA SER A 634 3.16 -18.07 22.74
C SER A 634 1.84 -17.41 23.10
N GLU A 635 1.22 -17.91 24.18
CA GLU A 635 -0.04 -17.40 24.73
C GLU A 635 0.16 -16.15 25.62
N ARG A 636 1.37 -15.59 25.66
CA ARG A 636 1.73 -14.42 26.46
C ARG A 636 2.45 -13.41 25.60
N GLN A 637 2.46 -12.16 26.03
CA GLN A 637 3.30 -11.14 25.40
C GLN A 637 4.76 -11.59 25.46
N HIS A 638 5.45 -11.51 24.32
CA HIS A 638 6.76 -12.11 24.11
C HIS A 638 7.59 -11.28 23.13
N GLU A 639 8.87 -11.60 23.00
CA GLU A 639 9.82 -11.04 22.04
C GLU A 639 10.84 -12.10 21.61
#